data_AF-A0A9R1D294-F1
#
_entry.id   AF-A0A9R1D294-F1
#
_cell.length_a   1.000
_cell.length_b   1.000
_cell.length_c   1.000
_cell.angle_alpha   90.00
_cell.angle_beta   90.00
_cell.angle_gamma   90.00
#
_symmetry.space_group_name_H-M   'P 1'
#
loop_
_entity.id
_entity.type
_entity.pdbx_description
1 polymer ?
#
loop_
_entity_poly.entity_id
_entity_poly.type
_entity_poly.pdbx_seq_one_letter_code
_entity_poly.pdbx_strand_id
1 'polypeptide(L)'
;MPWLMKAEPDSRIVKGKDVKFSVDDFERIGVSHWDGVRNHEAKKIMRERMKLGDKVLFYHSNCKMPGVFAVAEIAKEGYPDFTAWDPDHPYFDPKSKRDSPTWFMVDVRFNRRLHYPPTLALIKHLATLSNLPKEVSYIGDHGLEAIKNMPLVNRGRLSVQPVDDAAYNAIVELGTKGGWDSLVSVSRNAPKSRQTKASDSSSEIAKPKDNETLEGKPHERDKLLPGEDGTFESGQGQHLAYYDVLGLDSQCTTEDVKKAYRRLAIKLHPDKNRDDPDAEEKFKEISVAYQVLSDPELRHKYNEFGQKNGGGMSEPAGGFHDPEEVFGKMFGGDRFEVLIGNISIGKDMKEAFQQQHEEDPNDFTIGPNGRPVLTPAGAQKKWSREKKVAEEKARQRQARVDQLATNLINKLNIYTEAAKGLHDEMVGASFKEICRLEADDLKDENYGVELLHAIGKTYQAKSTQHLASSQFAPLGWFHGAKSSFSVVSDTVSTLRSAMELKVVFERLQKAEQSGMSADELRKLEEQAAEQGMRTMWKGVKLEVESVIRDTCEKVLSDSTLPKEKLHLRAVALGLMGEAFLTIHKEGETHQEDFVRVETPASKQREASNATTQAPPPIPPRPEDTTTATRDAQQKEKEETLKAAYRAYESKRRGNP
;
A
#
# COMPACT_ATOMS: atom_id res chain seq x y z
N MET A 1 0.03 -15.73 -31.51
CA MET A 1 0.54 -15.05 -30.30
C MET A 1 -0.04 -15.71 -29.06
N PRO A 2 0.76 -15.94 -28.00
CA PRO A 2 0.25 -16.47 -26.74
C PRO A 2 -0.32 -15.39 -25.80
N TRP A 3 -1.30 -15.78 -25.01
CA TRP A 3 -1.99 -14.94 -24.03
C TRP A 3 -2.11 -15.64 -22.68
N LEU A 4 -2.31 -14.88 -21.61
CA LEU A 4 -2.74 -15.38 -20.31
C LEU A 4 -4.07 -14.72 -19.93
N MET A 5 -5.04 -15.55 -19.53
CA MET A 5 -6.38 -15.10 -19.17
C MET A 5 -6.75 -15.61 -17.78
N LYS A 6 -7.11 -14.70 -16.88
CA LYS A 6 -7.40 -15.00 -15.47
C LYS A 6 -8.89 -15.26 -15.23
N ALA A 7 -9.18 -16.32 -14.51
CA ALA A 7 -10.51 -16.69 -14.04
C ALA A 7 -10.46 -17.06 -12.55
N GLU A 8 -11.58 -16.91 -11.84
CA GLU A 8 -11.66 -17.21 -10.40
C GLU A 8 -12.28 -18.59 -10.19
N PRO A 9 -11.54 -19.58 -9.66
CA PRO A 9 -12.05 -20.93 -9.53
C PRO A 9 -12.95 -21.15 -8.30
N ASP A 10 -12.87 -20.25 -7.31
CA ASP A 10 -13.61 -20.31 -6.06
C ASP A 10 -14.86 -19.43 -6.13
N SER A 11 -15.89 -19.78 -5.36
CA SER A 11 -17.14 -19.00 -5.34
C SER A 11 -16.91 -17.60 -4.80
N ARG A 12 -17.36 -16.60 -5.56
CA ARG A 12 -17.33 -15.20 -5.15
C ARG A 12 -18.55 -14.47 -5.68
N ILE A 13 -19.31 -13.88 -4.77
CA ILE A 13 -20.54 -13.17 -5.12
C ILE A 13 -20.24 -11.71 -5.49
N VAL A 14 -20.59 -11.34 -6.72
CA VAL A 14 -20.56 -9.97 -7.23
C VAL A 14 -21.98 -9.57 -7.58
N LYS A 15 -22.51 -8.51 -6.95
CA LYS A 15 -23.90 -8.06 -7.16
C LYS A 15 -24.94 -9.19 -7.08
N GLY A 16 -24.77 -10.13 -6.17
CA GLY A 16 -25.71 -11.25 -5.98
C GLY A 16 -25.57 -12.42 -6.97
N LYS A 17 -24.58 -12.39 -7.87
CA LYS A 17 -24.27 -13.47 -8.82
C LYS A 17 -22.89 -14.07 -8.51
N ASP A 18 -22.77 -15.39 -8.60
CA ASP A 18 -21.48 -16.06 -8.47
C ASP A 18 -20.70 -15.91 -9.79
N VAL A 19 -19.44 -15.47 -9.70
CA VAL A 19 -18.54 -15.31 -10.85
C VAL A 19 -17.52 -16.44 -10.99
N LYS A 20 -17.72 -17.53 -10.25
CA LYS A 20 -16.90 -18.74 -10.29
C LYS A 20 -16.77 -19.30 -11.72
N PHE A 21 -15.54 -19.48 -12.17
CA PHE A 21 -15.18 -20.19 -13.39
C PHE A 21 -13.85 -20.94 -13.20
N SER A 22 -13.94 -22.21 -12.81
CA SER A 22 -12.77 -23.07 -12.57
C SER A 22 -12.30 -23.78 -13.85
N VAL A 23 -11.16 -24.49 -13.76
CA VAL A 23 -10.68 -25.33 -14.88
C VAL A 23 -11.63 -26.52 -15.12
N ASP A 24 -12.30 -27.00 -14.07
CA ASP A 24 -13.31 -28.06 -14.16
C ASP A 24 -14.55 -27.58 -14.91
N ASP A 25 -14.92 -26.31 -14.71
CA ASP A 25 -16.00 -25.69 -15.47
C ASP A 25 -15.62 -25.50 -16.93
N PHE A 26 -14.40 -25.03 -17.18
CA PHE A 26 -13.93 -24.78 -18.53
C PHE A 26 -13.76 -26.05 -19.36
N GLU A 27 -13.18 -27.12 -18.79
CA GLU A 27 -13.06 -28.42 -19.44
C GLU A 27 -14.43 -29.03 -19.77
N ARG A 28 -15.39 -28.92 -18.84
CA ARG A 28 -16.75 -29.43 -19.03
C ARG A 28 -17.50 -28.69 -20.14
N ILE A 29 -17.36 -27.37 -20.20
CA ILE A 29 -18.04 -26.51 -21.19
C ILE A 29 -17.36 -26.61 -22.56
N GLY A 30 -16.04 -26.80 -22.60
CA GLY A 30 -15.24 -26.92 -23.82
C GLY A 30 -14.99 -25.58 -24.51
N VAL A 31 -16.03 -24.78 -24.81
CA VAL A 31 -15.90 -23.44 -25.39
C VAL A 31 -16.78 -22.46 -24.62
N SER A 32 -16.17 -21.40 -24.07
CA SER A 32 -16.88 -20.34 -23.35
C SER A 32 -16.59 -18.98 -23.98
N HIS A 33 -17.59 -18.10 -23.97
CA HIS A 33 -17.34 -16.68 -24.12
C HIS A 33 -16.61 -16.17 -22.87
N TRP A 34 -15.68 -15.24 -23.06
CA TRP A 34 -14.84 -14.68 -22.01
C TRP A 34 -15.29 -13.27 -21.66
N ASP A 35 -16.46 -13.16 -21.05
CA ASP A 35 -17.10 -11.89 -20.73
C ASP A 35 -16.59 -11.27 -19.42
N GLY A 36 -17.21 -10.15 -19.00
CA GLY A 36 -16.95 -9.56 -17.69
C GLY A 36 -15.64 -8.78 -17.58
N VAL A 37 -14.85 -8.69 -18.67
CA VAL A 37 -13.64 -7.87 -18.72
C VAL A 37 -14.02 -6.38 -18.76
N ARG A 38 -13.70 -5.66 -17.69
CA ARG A 38 -13.98 -4.22 -17.51
C ARG A 38 -12.72 -3.35 -17.39
N ASN A 39 -11.61 -3.82 -17.95
CA ASN A 39 -10.37 -3.07 -18.06
C ASN A 39 -10.15 -2.62 -19.51
N HIS A 40 -9.89 -1.33 -19.74
CA HIS A 40 -9.77 -0.75 -21.09
C HIS A 40 -8.62 -1.33 -21.92
N GLU A 41 -7.49 -1.67 -21.31
CA GLU A 41 -6.35 -2.29 -21.98
C GLU A 41 -6.66 -3.75 -22.35
N ALA A 42 -7.16 -4.52 -21.39
CA ALA A 42 -7.57 -5.92 -21.61
C ALA A 42 -8.61 -6.02 -22.74
N LYS A 43 -9.60 -5.11 -22.74
CA LYS A 43 -10.55 -4.99 -23.84
C LYS A 43 -9.87 -4.72 -25.18
N LYS A 44 -8.95 -3.75 -25.24
CA LYS A 44 -8.26 -3.40 -26.48
C LYS A 44 -7.48 -4.60 -27.02
N ILE A 45 -6.82 -5.35 -26.13
CA ILE A 45 -6.13 -6.62 -26.45
C ILE A 45 -7.11 -7.61 -27.09
N MET A 46 -8.23 -7.89 -26.42
CA MET A 46 -9.23 -8.85 -26.89
C MET A 46 -9.86 -8.44 -28.22
N ARG A 47 -10.14 -7.15 -28.40
CA ARG A 47 -10.76 -6.60 -29.61
C ARG A 47 -9.82 -6.60 -30.81
N GLU A 48 -8.59 -6.13 -30.62
CA GLU A 48 -7.73 -5.74 -31.74
C GLU A 48 -6.61 -6.73 -32.01
N ARG A 49 -6.18 -7.50 -31.00
CA ARG A 49 -4.93 -8.28 -31.08
C ARG A 49 -5.12 -9.78 -31.04
N MET A 50 -6.16 -10.29 -30.37
CA MET A 50 -6.42 -11.73 -30.30
C MET A 50 -6.97 -12.25 -31.63
N LYS A 51 -6.33 -13.29 -32.16
CA LYS A 51 -6.69 -13.93 -33.43
C LYS A 51 -7.11 -15.37 -33.24
N LEU A 52 -7.92 -15.87 -34.17
CA LEU A 52 -8.38 -17.26 -34.15
C LEU A 52 -7.18 -18.22 -34.07
N GLY A 53 -7.21 -19.17 -33.13
CA GLY A 53 -6.14 -20.15 -32.90
C GLY A 53 -4.98 -19.64 -32.05
N ASP A 54 -5.00 -18.38 -31.59
CA ASP A 54 -4.01 -17.89 -30.63
C ASP A 54 -4.03 -18.71 -29.34
N LYS A 55 -2.85 -19.00 -28.78
CA LYS A 55 -2.69 -19.84 -27.60
C LYS A 55 -3.03 -19.08 -26.33
N VAL A 56 -3.61 -19.76 -25.34
CA VAL A 56 -4.02 -19.16 -24.06
C VAL A 56 -3.54 -20.03 -22.89
N LEU A 57 -2.91 -19.40 -21.90
CA LEU A 57 -2.68 -19.94 -20.57
C LEU A 57 -3.89 -19.59 -19.70
N PHE A 58 -4.64 -20.60 -19.28
CA PHE A 58 -5.80 -20.44 -18.40
C PHE A 58 -5.32 -20.39 -16.94
N TYR A 59 -5.46 -19.21 -16.33
CA TYR A 59 -4.89 -18.90 -15.02
C TYR A 59 -5.98 -18.80 -13.96
N HIS A 60 -5.83 -19.52 -12.86
CA HIS A 60 -6.64 -19.35 -11.65
C HIS A 60 -6.12 -18.18 -10.82
N SER A 61 -6.97 -17.17 -10.64
CA SER A 61 -6.71 -16.01 -9.77
C SER A 61 -7.59 -16.04 -8.53
N ASN A 62 -7.19 -15.29 -7.50
CA ASN A 62 -7.99 -15.07 -6.29
C ASN A 62 -8.46 -16.38 -5.61
N CYS A 63 -7.56 -17.35 -5.49
CA CYS A 63 -7.82 -18.65 -4.87
C CYS A 63 -6.63 -19.08 -4.00
N LYS A 64 -6.78 -20.17 -3.25
CA LYS A 64 -5.72 -20.71 -2.38
C LYS A 64 -4.43 -21.08 -3.12
N MET A 65 -4.55 -21.53 -4.38
CA MET A 65 -3.41 -21.95 -5.22
C MET A 65 -3.47 -21.26 -6.59
N PRO A 66 -3.14 -19.97 -6.67
CA PRO A 66 -3.17 -19.26 -7.94
C PRO A 66 -2.06 -19.76 -8.86
N GLY A 67 -2.35 -19.93 -10.15
CA GLY A 67 -1.43 -20.57 -11.09
C GLY A 67 -2.05 -20.86 -12.46
N VAL A 68 -1.29 -21.47 -13.35
CA VAL A 68 -1.77 -21.86 -14.68
C VAL A 68 -2.22 -23.33 -14.66
N PHE A 69 -3.49 -23.58 -14.95
CA PHE A 69 -4.11 -24.91 -14.79
C PHE A 69 -4.40 -25.61 -16.11
N ALA A 70 -4.52 -24.87 -17.20
CA ALA A 70 -4.79 -25.43 -18.52
C ALA A 70 -4.19 -24.58 -19.63
N VAL A 71 -4.05 -25.19 -20.80
CA VAL A 71 -3.85 -24.51 -22.06
C VAL A 71 -5.15 -24.52 -22.85
N ALA A 72 -5.37 -23.46 -23.60
CA ALA A 72 -6.56 -23.20 -24.38
C ALA A 72 -6.18 -22.43 -25.65
N GLU A 73 -7.16 -22.13 -26.50
CA GLU A 73 -6.98 -21.35 -27.72
C GLU A 73 -8.16 -20.41 -27.98
N ILE A 74 -7.93 -19.31 -28.69
CA ILE A 74 -8.99 -18.41 -29.12
C ILE A 74 -9.83 -19.10 -30.20
N ALA A 75 -11.13 -19.27 -29.92
CA ALA A 75 -12.12 -19.89 -30.80
C ALA A 75 -12.94 -18.87 -31.60
N LYS A 76 -12.97 -17.60 -31.16
CA LYS A 76 -13.61 -16.49 -31.86
C LYS A 76 -12.91 -15.18 -31.53
N GLU A 77 -12.60 -14.38 -32.55
CA GLU A 77 -11.99 -13.05 -32.39
C GLU A 77 -12.93 -12.07 -31.67
N GLY A 78 -12.37 -10.93 -31.24
CA GLY A 78 -13.06 -9.94 -30.42
C GLY A 78 -14.40 -9.46 -30.98
N TYR A 79 -15.46 -9.57 -30.19
CA TYR A 79 -16.81 -9.10 -30.51
C TYR A 79 -17.45 -8.41 -29.29
N PRO A 80 -18.50 -7.58 -29.48
CA PRO A 80 -19.12 -6.86 -28.38
C PRO A 80 -19.56 -7.78 -27.23
N ASP A 81 -19.21 -7.41 -26.01
CA ASP A 81 -19.62 -8.13 -24.80
C ASP A 81 -21.08 -7.77 -24.50
N PHE A 82 -22.00 -8.70 -24.80
CA PHE A 82 -23.41 -8.50 -24.59
C PHE A 82 -23.82 -8.50 -23.12
N THR A 83 -23.01 -9.05 -22.20
CA THR A 83 -23.30 -9.07 -20.76
C THR A 83 -23.15 -7.69 -20.13
N ALA A 84 -22.49 -6.75 -20.82
CA ALA A 84 -22.45 -5.35 -20.41
C ALA A 84 -23.82 -4.65 -20.47
N TRP A 85 -24.78 -5.18 -21.24
CA TRP A 85 -26.12 -4.59 -21.40
C TRP A 85 -27.22 -5.32 -20.63
N ASP A 86 -26.86 -6.38 -19.91
CA ASP A 86 -27.80 -7.16 -19.09
C ASP A 86 -27.80 -6.61 -17.65
N PRO A 87 -28.88 -5.96 -17.19
CA PRO A 87 -28.97 -5.40 -15.83
C PRO A 87 -28.80 -6.42 -14.71
N ASP A 88 -29.11 -7.69 -14.98
CA ASP A 88 -29.00 -8.78 -14.01
C ASP A 88 -27.60 -9.39 -13.95
N HIS A 89 -26.71 -8.99 -14.87
CA HIS A 89 -25.34 -9.48 -14.93
C HIS A 89 -24.42 -8.71 -13.96
N PRO A 90 -23.49 -9.39 -13.25
CA PRO A 90 -22.58 -8.73 -12.28
C PRO A 90 -21.78 -7.58 -12.90
N TYR A 91 -21.48 -7.70 -14.19
CA TYR A 91 -20.68 -6.74 -14.95
C TYR A 91 -21.50 -5.84 -15.88
N PHE A 92 -22.79 -5.63 -15.58
CA PHE A 92 -23.61 -4.60 -16.22
C PHE A 92 -22.93 -3.22 -16.21
N ASP A 93 -22.92 -2.55 -17.36
CA ASP A 93 -22.46 -1.18 -17.52
C ASP A 93 -23.55 -0.32 -18.20
N PRO A 94 -24.26 0.55 -17.45
CA PRO A 94 -25.34 1.37 -18.01
C PRO A 94 -24.86 2.40 -19.04
N LYS A 95 -23.55 2.64 -19.16
CA LYS A 95 -22.97 3.58 -20.14
C LYS A 95 -22.62 2.91 -21.47
N SER A 96 -22.51 1.59 -21.53
CA SER A 96 -22.24 0.85 -22.76
C SER A 96 -23.50 0.76 -23.61
N LYS A 97 -23.42 1.13 -24.89
CA LYS A 97 -24.56 1.08 -25.82
C LYS A 97 -24.36 0.01 -26.88
N ARG A 98 -25.46 -0.50 -27.47
CA ARG A 98 -25.40 -1.58 -28.49
C ARG A 98 -24.81 -1.12 -29.81
N ASP A 99 -25.09 0.11 -30.19
CA ASP A 99 -24.57 0.80 -31.38
C ASP A 99 -23.12 1.28 -31.22
N SER A 100 -22.72 1.59 -29.98
CA SER A 100 -21.34 1.95 -29.62
C SER A 100 -20.83 1.11 -28.43
N PRO A 101 -20.54 -0.19 -28.62
CA PRO A 101 -20.14 -1.09 -27.54
C PRO A 101 -18.87 -0.62 -26.85
N THR A 102 -18.94 -0.43 -25.53
CA THR A 102 -17.75 -0.09 -24.74
C THR A 102 -16.87 -1.29 -24.51
N TRP A 103 -17.44 -2.49 -24.33
CA TRP A 103 -16.75 -3.73 -23.89
C TRP A 103 -16.79 -4.81 -24.97
N PHE A 104 -15.75 -5.65 -25.00
CA PHE A 104 -15.56 -6.71 -25.99
C PHE A 104 -15.09 -7.98 -25.28
N MET A 105 -15.46 -9.12 -25.85
CA MET A 105 -15.07 -10.45 -25.41
C MET A 105 -14.60 -11.31 -26.58
N VAL A 106 -14.04 -12.47 -26.28
CA VAL A 106 -13.64 -13.52 -27.23
C VAL A 106 -14.29 -14.83 -26.83
N ASP A 107 -14.33 -15.81 -27.72
CA ASP A 107 -14.59 -17.19 -27.30
C ASP A 107 -13.27 -17.92 -27.14
N VAL A 108 -13.14 -18.71 -26.08
CA VAL A 108 -11.94 -19.49 -25.77
C VAL A 108 -12.32 -20.96 -25.72
N ARG A 109 -11.56 -21.80 -26.42
CA ARG A 109 -11.70 -23.25 -26.43
C ARG A 109 -10.66 -23.88 -25.52
N PHE A 110 -11.13 -24.68 -24.57
CA PHE A 110 -10.30 -25.54 -23.75
C PHE A 110 -9.54 -26.54 -24.63
N ASN A 111 -8.25 -26.73 -24.37
CA ASN A 111 -7.44 -27.70 -25.09
C ASN A 111 -7.05 -28.86 -24.17
N ARG A 112 -6.27 -28.61 -23.11
CA ARG A 112 -5.91 -29.64 -22.12
C ARG A 112 -5.50 -29.07 -20.77
N ARG A 113 -5.60 -29.88 -19.72
CA ARG A 113 -5.03 -29.58 -18.41
C ARG A 113 -3.51 -29.63 -18.42
N LEU A 114 -2.91 -28.89 -17.48
CA LEU A 114 -1.53 -29.08 -17.05
C LEU A 114 -1.54 -30.01 -15.84
N HIS A 115 -0.77 -31.11 -15.90
CA HIS A 115 -0.73 -32.12 -14.83
C HIS A 115 -0.07 -31.57 -13.55
N TYR A 116 0.85 -30.63 -13.71
CA TYR A 116 1.57 -29.97 -12.62
C TYR A 116 1.37 -28.45 -12.71
N PRO A 117 0.22 -27.89 -12.29
CA PRO A 117 -0.09 -26.47 -12.50
C PRO A 117 1.01 -25.53 -11.98
N PRO A 118 1.70 -24.76 -12.84
CA PRO A 118 2.72 -23.83 -12.39
C PRO A 118 2.08 -22.74 -11.53
N THR A 119 2.37 -22.75 -10.24
CA THR A 119 1.80 -21.80 -9.28
C THR A 119 2.43 -20.42 -9.43
N LEU A 120 1.70 -19.37 -9.03
CA LEU A 120 2.24 -18.02 -8.97
C LEU A 120 3.50 -17.94 -8.08
N ALA A 121 3.53 -18.72 -6.99
CA ALA A 121 4.69 -18.79 -6.10
C ALA A 121 5.93 -19.33 -6.82
N LEU A 122 5.79 -20.41 -7.59
CA LEU A 122 6.86 -20.93 -8.43
C LEU A 122 7.31 -19.90 -9.47
N ILE A 123 6.36 -19.34 -10.23
CA ILE A 123 6.66 -18.39 -11.31
C ILE A 123 7.40 -17.17 -10.76
N LYS A 124 6.96 -16.62 -9.63
CA LYS A 124 7.65 -15.51 -8.95
C LYS A 124 9.02 -15.92 -8.42
N HIS A 125 9.16 -17.12 -7.85
CA HIS A 125 10.45 -17.60 -7.37
C HIS A 125 11.46 -17.70 -8.52
N LEU A 126 11.08 -18.34 -9.63
CA LEU A 126 11.91 -18.41 -10.84
C LEU A 126 12.30 -17.02 -11.35
N ALA A 127 11.38 -16.06 -11.29
CA ALA A 127 11.67 -14.69 -11.70
C ALA A 127 12.74 -13.98 -10.83
N THR A 128 12.99 -14.46 -9.61
CA THR A 128 14.07 -13.92 -8.74
C THR A 128 15.43 -14.56 -8.97
N LEU A 129 15.50 -15.67 -9.71
CA LEU A 129 16.74 -16.44 -9.86
C LEU A 129 17.63 -15.86 -10.95
N SER A 130 18.92 -15.74 -10.65
CA SER A 130 19.93 -15.41 -11.65
C SER A 130 20.29 -16.60 -12.54
N ASN A 131 20.25 -17.83 -11.98
CA ASN A 131 20.63 -19.06 -12.67
C ASN A 131 19.52 -20.10 -12.58
N LEU A 132 19.36 -20.91 -13.62
CA LEU A 132 18.32 -21.92 -13.69
C LEU A 132 18.64 -23.13 -12.79
N PRO A 133 17.73 -23.54 -11.88
CA PRO A 133 17.91 -24.75 -11.08
C PRO A 133 17.93 -26.02 -11.93
N LYS A 134 18.65 -27.05 -11.47
CA LYS A 134 18.79 -28.33 -12.19
C LYS A 134 17.43 -29.00 -12.42
N GLU A 135 16.54 -28.88 -11.44
CA GLU A 135 15.20 -29.45 -11.39
C GLU A 135 14.29 -28.95 -12.53
N VAL A 136 14.51 -27.71 -12.97
CA VAL A 136 13.75 -27.08 -14.07
C VAL A 136 14.65 -26.74 -15.26
N SER A 137 15.84 -27.33 -15.35
CA SER A 137 16.82 -27.07 -16.42
C SER A 137 16.24 -27.23 -17.83
N TYR A 138 15.17 -28.02 -17.98
CA TYR A 138 14.48 -28.24 -19.24
C TYR A 138 13.83 -26.98 -19.85
N ILE A 139 13.53 -25.93 -19.07
CA ILE A 139 12.99 -24.68 -19.65
C ILE A 139 14.07 -23.80 -20.30
N GLY A 140 15.35 -24.08 -20.02
CA GLY A 140 16.50 -23.31 -20.50
C GLY A 140 16.59 -21.88 -19.94
N ASP A 141 17.78 -21.27 -20.04
CA ASP A 141 18.01 -19.91 -19.53
C ASP A 141 17.14 -18.87 -20.25
N HIS A 142 16.87 -19.10 -21.54
CA HIS A 142 15.95 -18.27 -22.32
C HIS A 142 14.51 -18.34 -21.77
N GLY A 143 14.05 -19.52 -21.33
CA GLY A 143 12.75 -19.67 -20.68
C GLY A 143 12.68 -18.98 -19.33
N LEU A 144 13.77 -19.05 -18.54
CA LEU A 144 13.89 -18.32 -17.27
C LEU A 144 13.78 -16.81 -17.47
N GLU A 145 14.53 -16.28 -18.44
CA GLU A 145 14.54 -14.84 -18.73
C GLU A 145 13.18 -14.37 -19.28
N ALA A 146 12.54 -15.17 -20.13
CA ALA A 146 11.20 -14.87 -20.62
C ALA A 146 10.16 -14.85 -19.48
N ILE A 147 10.28 -15.75 -18.49
CA ILE A 147 9.41 -15.76 -17.30
C ILE A 147 9.55 -14.47 -16.48
N LYS A 148 10.78 -13.96 -16.26
CA LYS A 148 11.02 -12.70 -15.53
C LYS A 148 10.29 -11.51 -16.14
N ASN A 149 10.19 -11.51 -17.46
CA ASN A 149 9.60 -10.43 -18.23
C ASN A 149 8.07 -10.58 -18.41
N MET A 150 7.46 -11.64 -17.87
CA MET A 150 6.01 -11.83 -17.97
C MET A 150 5.23 -10.70 -17.28
N PRO A 151 4.18 -10.15 -17.91
CA PRO A 151 3.25 -9.22 -17.24
C PRO A 151 2.60 -9.82 -15.99
N LEU A 152 2.55 -11.15 -15.85
CA LEU A 152 2.02 -11.82 -14.67
C LEU A 152 2.84 -11.49 -13.41
N VAL A 153 4.15 -11.34 -13.56
CA VAL A 153 5.10 -11.03 -12.47
C VAL A 153 5.09 -9.52 -12.20
N ASN A 154 5.11 -8.71 -13.25
CA ASN A 154 5.35 -7.26 -13.15
C ASN A 154 4.06 -6.41 -13.14
N ARG A 155 2.92 -6.96 -13.58
CA ARG A 155 1.64 -6.25 -13.76
C ARG A 155 0.45 -7.08 -13.24
N GLY A 156 0.40 -7.26 -11.91
CA GLY A 156 -0.55 -8.18 -11.25
C GLY A 156 -2.04 -7.92 -11.49
N ARG A 157 -2.46 -6.66 -11.73
CA ARG A 157 -3.89 -6.28 -11.86
C ARG A 157 -4.50 -6.47 -13.27
N LEU A 158 -3.70 -6.77 -14.30
CA LEU A 158 -4.21 -6.99 -15.66
C LEU A 158 -4.73 -8.43 -15.81
N SER A 159 -5.99 -8.62 -16.21
CA SER A 159 -6.64 -9.95 -16.30
C SER A 159 -6.40 -10.69 -17.62
N VAL A 160 -6.09 -9.96 -18.69
CA VAL A 160 -5.76 -10.51 -20.01
C VAL A 160 -4.42 -9.92 -20.44
N GLN A 161 -3.43 -10.79 -20.63
CA GLN A 161 -2.03 -10.38 -20.78
C GLN A 161 -1.40 -11.01 -22.03
N PRO A 162 -0.57 -10.28 -22.80
CA PRO A 162 0.30 -10.91 -23.79
C PRO A 162 1.35 -11.76 -23.09
N VAL A 163 1.72 -12.88 -23.70
CA VAL A 163 2.77 -13.76 -23.21
C VAL A 163 3.74 -14.01 -24.36
N ASP A 164 5.03 -13.83 -24.10
CA ASP A 164 6.08 -14.17 -25.05
C ASP A 164 6.07 -15.68 -25.38
N ASP A 165 6.43 -16.08 -26.61
CA ASP A 165 6.43 -17.48 -27.01
C ASP A 165 7.34 -18.36 -26.15
N ALA A 166 8.51 -17.85 -25.73
CA ALA A 166 9.39 -18.60 -24.84
C ALA A 166 8.83 -18.70 -23.43
N ALA A 167 8.21 -17.64 -22.90
CA ALA A 167 7.52 -17.70 -21.61
C ALA A 167 6.36 -18.70 -21.65
N TYR A 168 5.56 -18.69 -22.72
CA TYR A 168 4.47 -19.65 -22.91
C TYR A 168 5.00 -21.08 -22.92
N ASN A 169 6.02 -21.36 -23.73
CA ASN A 169 6.61 -22.69 -23.83
C ASN A 169 7.18 -23.15 -22.48
N ALA A 170 7.92 -22.28 -21.78
CA ALA A 170 8.47 -22.59 -20.46
C ALA A 170 7.38 -22.92 -19.44
N ILE A 171 6.30 -22.13 -19.37
CA ILE A 171 5.17 -22.40 -18.48
C ILE A 171 4.47 -23.72 -18.84
N VAL A 172 4.25 -24.00 -20.13
CA VAL A 172 3.65 -25.26 -20.56
C VAL A 172 4.54 -26.45 -20.24
N GLU A 173 5.87 -26.32 -20.39
CA GLU A 173 6.82 -27.35 -20.00
C GLU A 173 6.82 -27.61 -18.50
N LEU A 174 6.87 -26.55 -17.66
CA LEU A 174 6.73 -26.68 -16.20
C LEU A 174 5.42 -27.40 -15.83
N GLY A 175 4.35 -27.06 -16.55
CA GLY A 175 3.02 -27.63 -16.39
C GLY A 175 2.87 -29.09 -16.80
N THR A 176 3.75 -29.54 -17.70
CA THR A 176 3.71 -30.87 -18.30
C THR A 176 4.70 -31.83 -17.63
N LYS A 177 5.92 -31.35 -17.33
CA LYS A 177 7.03 -32.16 -16.80
C LYS A 177 7.07 -32.18 -15.26
N GLY A 178 6.61 -31.13 -14.58
CA GLY A 178 6.66 -31.05 -13.11
C GLY A 178 8.09 -31.08 -12.56
N GLY A 179 8.27 -31.64 -11.36
CA GLY A 179 9.60 -31.85 -10.75
C GLY A 179 10.18 -30.62 -10.02
N TRP A 180 9.39 -29.57 -9.88
CA TRP A 180 9.76 -28.32 -9.22
C TRP A 180 9.22 -28.21 -7.78
N ASP A 181 8.60 -29.26 -7.25
CA ASP A 181 8.00 -29.31 -5.92
C ASP A 181 9.00 -28.97 -4.79
N SER A 182 10.27 -29.34 -4.97
CA SER A 182 11.38 -29.00 -4.07
C SER A 182 11.69 -27.51 -4.06
N LEU A 183 11.57 -26.81 -5.20
CA LEU A 183 11.86 -25.37 -5.31
C LEU A 183 10.86 -24.52 -4.51
N VAL A 184 9.61 -24.97 -4.44
CA VAL A 184 8.54 -24.26 -3.72
C VAL A 184 8.52 -24.60 -2.22
N SER A 185 9.08 -25.75 -1.82
CA SER A 185 9.23 -26.15 -0.40
C SER A 185 10.44 -25.51 0.29
N VAL A 186 11.51 -25.19 -0.45
CA VAL A 186 12.74 -24.56 0.08
C VAL A 186 12.60 -23.04 0.28
N SER A 187 11.71 -22.37 -0.45
CA SER A 187 11.44 -20.92 -0.26
C SER A 187 10.78 -20.58 1.10
N ARG A 188 10.41 -21.56 1.93
CA ARG A 188 9.95 -21.35 3.31
C ARG A 188 11.07 -21.37 4.36
N ASN A 189 12.32 -21.72 4.01
CA ASN A 189 13.42 -21.95 4.96
C ASN A 189 14.83 -21.55 4.42
N ALA A 190 15.00 -20.42 3.72
CA ALA A 190 16.35 -19.94 3.40
C ALA A 190 16.95 -19.09 4.56
N PRO A 191 18.13 -19.43 5.11
CA PRO A 191 18.80 -18.63 6.13
C PRO A 191 19.51 -17.42 5.52
N LYS A 192 19.35 -16.23 6.12
CA LYS A 192 20.07 -15.00 5.76
C LYS A 192 21.58 -15.22 5.93
N SER A 193 22.35 -15.18 4.84
CA SER A 193 23.82 -15.16 4.92
C SER A 193 24.28 -13.83 5.52
N ARG A 194 24.84 -13.90 6.72
CA ARG A 194 25.43 -12.80 7.48
C ARG A 194 26.83 -12.53 6.93
N GLN A 195 27.06 -11.41 6.26
CA GLN A 195 28.42 -10.93 5.99
C GLN A 195 29.03 -10.45 7.33
N THR A 196 29.92 -11.25 7.89
CA THR A 196 30.75 -10.87 9.02
C THR A 196 31.92 -10.03 8.53
N LYS A 197 31.98 -8.77 8.96
CA LYS A 197 33.19 -7.94 8.94
C LYS A 197 34.16 -8.47 10.01
N ALA A 198 35.40 -8.75 9.62
CA ALA A 198 36.54 -8.83 10.52
C ALA A 198 37.64 -7.87 10.03
N SER A 199 37.91 -6.85 10.84
CA SER A 199 39.17 -6.10 10.96
C SER A 199 40.22 -7.01 11.63
N ASP A 200 41.54 -6.85 11.60
CA ASP A 200 42.49 -5.84 11.13
C ASP A 200 43.89 -6.53 11.11
N SER A 201 44.86 -5.97 10.40
CA SER A 201 46.31 -5.92 10.74
C SER A 201 47.28 -5.99 9.55
N SER A 202 48.36 -5.24 9.72
CA SER A 202 49.19 -4.54 8.74
C SER A 202 50.46 -5.31 8.28
N SER A 203 51.20 -4.66 7.36
CA SER A 203 52.60 -4.87 6.91
C SER A 203 52.84 -5.98 5.88
N GLU A 204 53.65 -5.87 4.81
CA GLU A 204 54.66 -4.89 4.37
C GLU A 204 55.07 -5.17 2.90
N ILE A 205 55.34 -4.09 2.15
CA ILE A 205 56.44 -3.85 1.18
C ILE A 205 56.77 -4.90 0.08
N ALA A 206 56.60 -4.51 -1.20
CA ALA A 206 57.70 -4.39 -2.20
C ALA A 206 57.22 -3.85 -3.57
N LYS A 207 57.66 -2.64 -3.92
CA LYS A 207 57.96 -2.13 -5.30
C LYS A 207 59.51 -2.14 -5.42
N PRO A 208 60.20 -1.97 -6.58
CA PRO A 208 59.89 -1.12 -7.75
C PRO A 208 60.36 -1.77 -9.11
N LYS A 209 60.33 -1.20 -10.33
CA LYS A 209 60.83 0.07 -10.92
C LYS A 209 60.31 0.17 -12.39
N ASP A 210 59.72 1.28 -12.82
CA ASP A 210 60.30 2.47 -13.52
C ASP A 210 60.24 2.29 -15.06
N ASN A 211 59.98 3.27 -15.93
CA ASN A 211 59.51 4.67 -15.90
C ASN A 211 59.42 5.11 -17.38
N GLU A 212 58.50 5.99 -17.75
CA GLU A 212 58.77 7.18 -18.60
C GLU A 212 57.53 8.09 -18.74
N THR A 213 57.54 9.15 -17.92
CA THR A 213 57.17 10.58 -18.08
C THR A 213 56.86 11.11 -19.51
N LEU A 214 55.97 12.09 -19.74
CA LEU A 214 56.00 13.53 -19.36
C LEU A 214 54.59 14.18 -19.57
N GLU A 215 54.01 14.87 -18.58
CA GLU A 215 53.83 16.35 -18.43
C GLU A 215 52.58 17.02 -19.07
N GLY A 216 51.89 17.87 -18.28
CA GLY A 216 50.96 18.90 -18.79
C GLY A 216 49.79 19.26 -17.86
N LYS A 217 49.73 20.52 -17.39
CA LYS A 217 48.78 21.13 -16.41
C LYS A 217 47.51 21.74 -17.09
N PRO A 218 46.53 22.31 -16.36
CA PRO A 218 45.10 22.32 -16.69
C PRO A 218 44.65 23.52 -17.53
N HIS A 219 43.62 23.35 -18.38
CA HIS A 219 42.99 24.46 -19.13
C HIS A 219 41.60 24.84 -18.61
N GLU A 220 41.57 26.01 -18.00
CA GLU A 220 40.68 27.16 -18.25
C GLU A 220 39.40 26.96 -19.07
N ARG A 221 38.30 27.43 -18.49
CA ARG A 221 36.98 27.60 -19.11
C ARG A 221 37.02 28.78 -20.08
N ASP A 222 36.84 28.51 -21.36
CA ASP A 222 36.68 29.55 -22.36
C ASP A 222 35.23 29.97 -22.53
N LYS A 223 35.02 31.29 -22.55
CA LYS A 223 33.73 31.95 -22.78
C LYS A 223 33.51 32.03 -24.30
N LEU A 224 32.33 31.67 -24.80
CA LEU A 224 31.91 32.05 -26.13
C LEU A 224 30.77 33.08 -26.10
N LEU A 225 31.00 34.18 -26.82
CA LEU A 225 30.04 35.22 -27.20
C LEU A 225 29.28 34.79 -28.47
N PRO A 226 28.10 35.37 -28.76
CA PRO A 226 27.25 34.96 -29.89
C PRO A 226 27.72 35.52 -31.24
N GLY A 227 27.53 34.74 -32.31
CA GLY A 227 27.76 35.11 -33.71
C GLY A 227 26.52 35.71 -34.40
N GLU A 228 26.79 36.58 -35.39
CA GLU A 228 25.85 37.45 -36.11
C GLU A 228 25.32 36.81 -37.41
N ASP A 229 24.42 35.83 -37.34
CA ASP A 229 23.79 35.29 -38.56
C ASP A 229 22.47 34.51 -38.35
N GLY A 230 22.00 34.33 -37.12
CA GLY A 230 20.59 33.98 -36.88
C GLY A 230 20.13 32.61 -37.40
N THR A 231 21.03 31.66 -37.69
CA THR A 231 20.67 30.27 -38.01
C THR A 231 21.35 29.30 -37.04
N PHE A 232 20.55 28.61 -36.22
CA PHE A 232 21.02 27.48 -35.40
C PHE A 232 20.93 26.19 -36.23
N GLU A 233 22.09 25.64 -36.61
CA GLU A 233 22.19 24.25 -37.08
C GLU A 233 22.11 23.28 -35.89
N SER A 234 21.33 22.23 -36.08
CA SER A 234 21.00 21.19 -35.12
C SER A 234 22.14 20.18 -34.94
N GLY A 235 22.71 20.12 -33.74
CA GLY A 235 23.64 19.06 -33.35
C GLY A 235 23.70 18.90 -31.83
N GLN A 236 23.28 17.72 -31.34
CA GLN A 236 23.37 17.23 -29.95
C GLN A 236 22.45 17.90 -28.91
N GLY A 237 21.21 17.41 -28.81
CA GLY A 237 20.30 17.79 -27.71
C GLY A 237 18.90 17.19 -27.82
N GLN A 238 18.77 15.86 -27.79
CA GLN A 238 17.44 15.21 -27.88
C GLN A 238 17.24 13.97 -26.97
N HIS A 239 17.87 13.88 -25.78
CA HIS A 239 17.77 12.65 -24.97
C HIS A 239 17.37 12.81 -23.48
N LEU A 240 16.79 13.94 -23.06
CA LEU A 240 16.35 14.18 -21.67
C LEU A 240 14.95 14.81 -21.52
N ALA A 241 14.06 14.58 -22.50
CA ALA A 241 12.75 15.21 -22.58
C ALA A 241 11.90 15.22 -21.29
N TYR A 242 11.96 14.18 -20.44
CA TYR A 242 11.22 14.15 -19.16
C TYR A 242 11.85 15.01 -18.07
N TYR A 243 13.17 15.18 -18.09
CA TYR A 243 13.82 16.14 -17.21
C TYR A 243 13.47 17.57 -17.63
N ASP A 244 13.43 17.83 -18.93
CA ASP A 244 13.02 19.12 -19.48
C ASP A 244 11.56 19.46 -19.16
N VAL A 245 10.65 18.47 -19.26
CA VAL A 245 9.24 18.59 -18.87
C VAL A 245 9.10 18.94 -17.38
N LEU A 246 9.95 18.40 -16.51
CA LEU A 246 9.98 18.76 -15.08
C LEU A 246 10.83 20.00 -14.76
N GLY A 247 11.56 20.54 -15.74
CA GLY A 247 12.52 21.63 -15.55
C GLY A 247 13.66 21.26 -14.60
N LEU A 248 14.21 20.06 -14.75
CA LEU A 248 15.27 19.49 -13.93
C LEU A 248 16.49 19.11 -14.79
N ASP A 249 17.65 18.98 -14.16
CA ASP A 249 18.84 18.40 -14.80
C ASP A 249 18.91 16.88 -14.61
N SER A 250 19.56 16.17 -15.53
CA SER A 250 19.75 14.71 -15.47
C SER A 250 20.41 14.20 -14.18
N GLN A 251 21.23 15.03 -13.53
CA GLN A 251 21.92 14.74 -12.27
C GLN A 251 21.06 15.01 -11.02
N CYS A 252 19.80 15.42 -11.16
CA CYS A 252 18.92 15.74 -10.02
C CYS A 252 18.69 14.52 -9.11
N THR A 253 18.39 14.71 -7.83
CA THR A 253 18.06 13.57 -6.95
C THR A 253 16.61 13.12 -7.18
N THR A 254 16.24 11.91 -6.74
CA THR A 254 14.84 11.46 -6.78
C THR A 254 13.92 12.40 -5.99
N GLU A 255 14.44 13.04 -4.94
CA GLU A 255 13.72 14.05 -4.19
C GLU A 255 13.49 15.32 -5.01
N ASP A 256 14.44 15.73 -5.85
CA ASP A 256 14.27 16.87 -6.74
C ASP A 256 13.19 16.60 -7.80
N VAL A 257 13.12 15.37 -8.33
CA VAL A 257 12.06 14.91 -9.23
C VAL A 257 10.68 15.02 -8.58
N LYS A 258 10.54 14.51 -7.34
CA LYS A 258 9.30 14.62 -6.56
C LYS A 258 8.93 16.06 -6.28
N LYS A 259 9.90 16.92 -5.99
CA LYS A 259 9.68 18.35 -5.75
C LYS A 259 9.22 19.08 -7.00
N ALA A 260 9.87 18.86 -8.14
CA ALA A 260 9.51 19.51 -9.39
C ALA A 260 8.11 19.10 -9.88
N TYR A 261 7.77 17.82 -9.75
CA TYR A 261 6.42 17.35 -10.09
C TYR A 261 5.35 18.00 -9.23
N ARG A 262 5.53 18.04 -7.90
CA ARG A 262 4.54 18.68 -7.01
C ARG A 262 4.29 20.14 -7.39
N ARG A 263 5.35 20.89 -7.67
CA ARG A 263 5.28 22.29 -8.14
C ARG A 263 4.52 22.42 -9.45
N LEU A 264 4.87 21.61 -10.44
CA LEU A 264 4.24 21.67 -11.77
C LEU A 264 2.81 21.15 -11.76
N ALA A 265 2.49 20.14 -10.96
CA ALA A 265 1.14 19.60 -10.82
C ALA A 265 0.19 20.64 -10.23
N ILE A 266 0.66 21.45 -9.28
CA ILE A 266 -0.14 22.56 -8.74
C ILE A 266 -0.31 23.67 -9.79
N LYS A 267 0.77 24.02 -10.52
CA LYS A 267 0.77 25.09 -11.52
C LYS A 267 -0.07 24.79 -12.74
N LEU A 268 0.04 23.57 -13.27
CA LEU A 268 -0.61 23.11 -14.51
C LEU A 268 -1.93 22.38 -14.24
N HIS A 269 -2.43 22.41 -13.00
CA HIS A 269 -3.68 21.74 -12.66
C HIS A 269 -4.82 22.26 -13.55
N PRO A 270 -5.63 21.39 -14.20
CA PRO A 270 -6.70 21.79 -15.10
C PRO A 270 -7.76 22.70 -14.45
N ASP A 271 -7.97 22.55 -13.14
CA ASP A 271 -8.92 23.38 -12.37
C ASP A 271 -8.44 24.84 -12.17
N LYS A 272 -7.13 25.10 -12.21
CA LYS A 272 -6.54 26.45 -12.12
C LYS A 272 -6.32 27.11 -13.48
N ASN A 273 -6.33 26.32 -14.56
CA ASN A 273 -6.07 26.76 -15.94
C ASN A 273 -7.26 26.42 -16.84
N ARG A 274 -8.47 26.75 -16.41
CA ARG A 274 -9.73 26.40 -17.10
C ARG A 274 -9.87 27.03 -18.49
N ASP A 275 -9.15 28.12 -18.72
CA ASP A 275 -9.14 28.85 -19.99
C ASP A 275 -8.02 28.38 -20.94
N ASP A 276 -7.11 27.52 -20.47
CA ASP A 276 -6.04 26.92 -21.28
C ASP A 276 -6.52 25.55 -21.80
N PRO A 277 -6.82 25.42 -23.11
CA PRO A 277 -7.33 24.17 -23.68
C PRO A 277 -6.33 23.02 -23.58
N ASP A 278 -5.05 23.32 -23.37
CA ASP A 278 -3.97 22.34 -23.29
C ASP A 278 -3.55 22.05 -21.85
N ALA A 279 -4.23 22.61 -20.83
CA ALA A 279 -3.90 22.40 -19.42
C ALA A 279 -3.93 20.93 -19.02
N GLU A 280 -4.89 20.17 -19.55
CA GLU A 280 -5.01 18.74 -19.32
C GLU A 280 -3.86 17.95 -19.96
N GLU A 281 -3.42 18.36 -21.15
CA GLU A 281 -2.28 17.75 -21.86
C GLU A 281 -0.94 18.06 -21.16
N LYS A 282 -0.73 19.32 -20.75
CA LYS A 282 0.46 19.75 -19.99
C LYS A 282 0.54 19.06 -18.63
N PHE A 283 -0.60 18.90 -17.94
CA PHE A 283 -0.67 18.15 -16.68
C PHE A 283 -0.35 16.66 -16.90
N LYS A 284 -0.83 16.09 -18.00
CA LYS A 284 -0.53 14.70 -18.38
C LYS A 284 0.97 14.49 -18.61
N GLU A 285 1.62 15.40 -19.33
CA GLU A 285 3.05 15.33 -19.64
C GLU A 285 3.92 15.30 -18.37
N ILE A 286 3.66 16.20 -17.42
CA ILE A 286 4.42 16.25 -16.17
C ILE A 286 4.18 15.02 -15.27
N SER A 287 2.98 14.45 -15.29
CA SER A 287 2.65 13.23 -14.53
C SER A 287 3.38 12.01 -15.08
N VAL A 288 3.47 11.88 -16.40
CA VAL A 288 4.24 10.80 -17.05
C VAL A 288 5.72 10.95 -16.75
N ALA A 289 6.27 12.17 -16.86
CA ALA A 289 7.67 12.44 -16.53
C ALA A 289 7.99 12.10 -15.07
N TYR A 290 7.12 12.47 -14.13
CA TYR A 290 7.30 12.13 -12.71
C TYR A 290 7.30 10.62 -12.46
N GLN A 291 6.36 9.90 -13.05
CA GLN A 291 6.23 8.46 -12.84
C GLN A 291 7.48 7.70 -13.28
N VAL A 292 8.09 8.11 -14.38
CA VAL A 292 9.32 7.50 -14.90
C VAL A 292 10.54 7.94 -14.08
N LEU A 293 10.64 9.22 -13.73
CA LEU A 293 11.84 9.75 -13.09
C LEU A 293 11.88 9.58 -11.56
N SER A 294 10.74 9.33 -10.89
CA SER A 294 10.67 9.18 -9.43
C SER A 294 10.99 7.78 -8.94
N ASP A 295 10.90 6.79 -9.82
CA ASP A 295 11.33 5.41 -9.56
C ASP A 295 12.80 5.24 -10.00
N PRO A 296 13.72 4.81 -9.11
CA PRO A 296 15.14 4.69 -9.44
C PRO A 296 15.44 3.74 -10.61
N GLU A 297 14.69 2.64 -10.74
CA GLU A 297 14.92 1.65 -11.81
C GLU A 297 14.39 2.14 -13.15
N LEU A 298 13.19 2.75 -13.16
CA LEU A 298 12.61 3.33 -14.38
C LEU A 298 13.43 4.54 -14.85
N ARG A 299 13.93 5.36 -13.92
CA ARG A 299 14.80 6.49 -14.21
C ARG A 299 16.13 6.03 -14.81
N HIS A 300 16.73 4.97 -14.27
CA HIS A 300 17.97 4.40 -14.82
C HIS A 300 17.77 3.94 -16.27
N LYS A 301 16.70 3.18 -16.53
CA LYS A 301 16.35 2.71 -17.88
C LYS A 301 16.06 3.88 -18.84
N TYR A 302 15.41 4.92 -18.35
CA TYR A 302 15.16 6.13 -19.13
C TYR A 302 16.46 6.86 -19.50
N ASN A 303 17.41 6.97 -18.56
CA ASN A 303 18.70 7.61 -18.78
C ASN A 303 19.58 6.84 -19.77
N GLU A 304 19.45 5.51 -19.78
CA GLU A 304 20.25 4.62 -20.62
C GLU A 304 19.74 4.55 -22.07
N PHE A 305 18.42 4.57 -22.27
CA PHE A 305 17.82 4.28 -23.59
C PHE A 305 16.94 5.41 -24.16
N GLY A 306 16.65 6.46 -23.39
CA GLY A 306 15.83 7.62 -23.78
C GLY A 306 14.42 7.29 -24.29
N GLN A 307 13.68 8.34 -24.67
CA GLN A 307 12.25 8.22 -24.99
C GLN A 307 11.96 7.46 -26.30
N LYS A 308 12.90 7.39 -27.26
CA LYS A 308 12.71 6.77 -28.59
C LYS A 308 13.43 5.44 -28.82
N ASN A 309 14.43 5.06 -28.01
CA ASN A 309 15.28 3.88 -28.26
C ASN A 309 15.18 2.80 -27.16
N GLY A 310 14.00 2.64 -26.55
CA GLY A 310 13.72 1.52 -25.63
C GLY A 310 13.69 1.86 -24.14
N GLY A 311 13.87 3.14 -23.76
CA GLY A 311 13.65 3.65 -22.40
C GLY A 311 12.31 4.36 -22.21
N GLY A 312 11.65 4.69 -23.32
CA GLY A 312 10.26 5.11 -23.38
C GLY A 312 9.35 3.89 -23.33
N MET A 313 9.05 3.42 -22.12
CA MET A 313 7.80 2.69 -21.90
C MET A 313 6.70 3.58 -22.49
N SER A 314 6.04 3.13 -23.56
CA SER A 314 4.80 3.77 -24.03
C SER A 314 3.93 4.02 -22.81
N GLU A 315 3.33 5.22 -22.71
CA GLU A 315 2.50 5.70 -21.58
C GLU A 315 2.10 4.60 -20.60
N PRO A 316 2.45 4.70 -19.30
CA PRO A 316 2.15 3.65 -18.34
C PRO A 316 0.69 3.24 -18.46
N ALA A 317 0.48 2.01 -18.92
CA ALA A 317 -0.84 1.48 -19.19
C ALA A 317 -1.57 1.29 -17.85
N GLY A 318 -2.31 2.34 -17.48
CA GLY A 318 -2.99 2.53 -16.21
C GLY A 318 -3.09 4.03 -15.91
N GLY A 319 -4.13 4.68 -16.44
CA GLY A 319 -4.45 6.07 -16.08
C GLY A 319 -4.60 6.26 -14.56
N PHE A 320 -4.48 7.53 -14.14
CA PHE A 320 -4.78 8.10 -12.81
C PHE A 320 -5.02 7.09 -11.67
N HIS A 321 -4.04 6.95 -10.77
CA HIS A 321 -4.26 6.23 -9.51
C HIS A 321 -5.38 6.91 -8.71
N ASP A 322 -6.38 6.14 -8.28
CA ASP A 322 -7.47 6.62 -7.41
C ASP A 322 -6.84 7.23 -6.14
N PRO A 323 -7.15 8.49 -5.78
CA PRO A 323 -6.64 9.12 -4.56
C PRO A 323 -6.78 8.23 -3.32
N GLU A 324 -7.86 7.44 -3.25
CA GLU A 324 -8.09 6.44 -2.20
C GLU A 324 -6.96 5.41 -2.08
N GLU A 325 -6.47 4.85 -3.20
CA GLU A 325 -5.39 3.85 -3.23
C GLU A 325 -4.03 4.47 -2.89
N VAL A 326 -3.82 5.72 -3.30
CA VAL A 326 -2.59 6.47 -2.99
C VAL A 326 -2.51 6.76 -1.50
N PHE A 327 -3.61 7.24 -0.89
CA PHE A 327 -3.66 7.53 0.55
C PHE A 327 -3.55 6.27 1.41
N GLY A 328 -4.17 5.15 1.00
CA GLY A 328 -4.04 3.87 1.70
C GLY A 328 -2.58 3.37 1.74
N LYS A 329 -1.87 3.44 0.61
CA LYS A 329 -0.45 3.06 0.54
C LYS A 329 0.48 4.02 1.28
N MET A 330 0.07 5.28 1.42
CA MET A 330 0.86 6.30 2.12
C MET A 330 0.85 6.14 3.65
N PHE A 331 -0.20 5.54 4.23
CA PHE A 331 -0.41 5.53 5.68
C PHE A 331 -0.62 4.12 6.28
N GLY A 332 0.07 3.11 5.75
CA GLY A 332 0.09 1.75 6.33
C GLY A 332 0.17 0.63 5.31
N GLY A 333 -0.22 0.88 4.05
CA GLY A 333 -0.16 -0.14 3.00
C GLY A 333 -1.14 -1.30 3.20
N ASP A 334 -1.21 -2.20 2.21
CA ASP A 334 -2.17 -3.31 2.18
C ASP A 334 -1.93 -4.32 3.33
N ARG A 335 -0.73 -4.34 3.94
CA ARG A 335 -0.38 -5.29 5.02
C ARG A 335 -1.11 -5.01 6.33
N PHE A 336 -1.52 -3.77 6.59
CA PHE A 336 -2.26 -3.41 7.82
C PHE A 336 -3.76 -3.68 7.74
N GLU A 337 -4.31 -4.04 6.57
CA GLU A 337 -5.75 -4.21 6.36
C GLU A 337 -6.39 -5.20 7.35
N VAL A 338 -5.67 -6.25 7.75
CA VAL A 338 -6.17 -7.24 8.72
C VAL A 338 -6.37 -6.65 10.12
N LEU A 339 -5.52 -5.68 10.51
CA LEU A 339 -5.54 -5.05 11.82
C LEU A 339 -6.45 -3.83 11.87
N ILE A 340 -6.41 -2.98 10.84
CA ILE A 340 -7.10 -1.69 10.85
C ILE A 340 -8.15 -1.56 9.77
N GLY A 341 -8.19 -2.39 8.73
CA GLY A 341 -9.07 -2.22 7.56
C GLY A 341 -8.61 -1.09 6.63
N ASN A 342 -9.50 -0.65 5.73
CA ASN A 342 -9.18 0.44 4.79
C ASN A 342 -9.31 1.81 5.46
N ILE A 343 -8.33 2.69 5.22
CA ILE A 343 -8.29 4.08 5.71
C ILE A 343 -9.28 4.93 4.90
N SER A 344 -10.18 5.65 5.56
CA SER A 344 -11.26 6.37 4.89
C SER A 344 -10.88 7.76 4.39
N ILE A 345 -9.78 8.36 4.86
CA ILE A 345 -9.43 9.75 4.58
C ILE A 345 -9.42 10.14 3.08
N GLY A 346 -8.87 9.29 2.21
CA GLY A 346 -8.82 9.56 0.77
C GLY A 346 -10.21 9.57 0.12
N LYS A 347 -11.09 8.68 0.58
CA LYS A 347 -12.49 8.58 0.14
C LYS A 347 -13.31 9.74 0.68
N ASP A 348 -13.14 10.08 1.96
CA ASP A 348 -13.82 11.19 2.62
C ASP A 348 -13.49 12.52 1.94
N MET A 349 -12.23 12.74 1.54
CA MET A 349 -11.83 13.93 0.78
C MET A 349 -12.48 13.96 -0.60
N LYS A 350 -12.42 12.86 -1.36
CA LYS A 350 -13.01 12.74 -2.69
C LYS A 350 -14.52 13.02 -2.66
N GLU A 351 -15.24 12.45 -1.70
CA GLU A 351 -16.67 12.69 -1.51
C GLU A 351 -16.96 14.15 -1.14
N ALA A 352 -16.16 14.76 -0.25
CA ALA A 352 -16.31 16.15 0.14
C ALA A 352 -16.12 17.12 -1.05
N PHE A 353 -15.15 16.84 -1.93
CA PHE A 353 -14.94 17.62 -3.15
C PHE A 353 -16.10 17.47 -4.14
N GLN A 354 -16.56 16.25 -4.38
CA GLN A 354 -17.70 16.00 -5.29
C GLN A 354 -18.97 16.71 -4.81
N GLN A 355 -19.21 16.77 -3.51
CA GLN A 355 -20.38 17.44 -2.93
C GLN A 355 -20.40 18.96 -3.14
N GLN A 356 -19.24 19.61 -3.28
CA GLN A 356 -19.16 21.05 -3.59
C GLN A 356 -19.55 21.37 -5.04
N HIS A 357 -19.37 20.43 -5.97
CA HIS A 357 -19.71 20.61 -7.38
C HIS A 357 -21.18 20.28 -7.71
N GLU A 358 -21.91 19.64 -6.79
CA GLU A 358 -23.31 19.23 -6.96
C GLU A 358 -24.34 20.17 -6.30
N GLU A 359 -23.92 21.33 -5.78
CA GLU A 359 -24.85 22.30 -5.18
C GLU A 359 -25.60 23.09 -6.27
N ASP A 360 -26.94 22.98 -6.29
CA ASP A 360 -27.81 23.67 -7.26
C ASP A 360 -27.90 25.15 -6.89
N PRO A 361 -27.62 26.10 -7.81
CA PRO A 361 -27.77 27.53 -7.56
C PRO A 361 -29.16 27.93 -7.05
N ASN A 362 -30.21 27.18 -7.42
CA ASN A 362 -31.58 27.41 -6.97
C ASN A 362 -31.82 27.00 -5.50
N ASP A 363 -30.92 26.25 -4.88
CA ASP A 363 -31.01 25.87 -3.47
C ASP A 363 -30.65 27.05 -2.54
N PHE A 364 -30.21 28.19 -3.08
CA PHE A 364 -29.75 29.38 -2.34
C PHE A 364 -30.56 30.65 -2.67
N THR A 365 -30.71 31.53 -1.68
CA THR A 365 -31.25 32.90 -1.82
C THR A 365 -30.24 33.92 -1.30
N ILE A 366 -30.41 35.20 -1.68
CA ILE A 366 -29.62 36.27 -1.07
C ILE A 366 -30.23 36.63 0.30
N GLY A 367 -29.44 36.49 1.36
CA GLY A 367 -29.81 36.86 2.72
C GLY A 367 -29.72 38.37 2.97
N PRO A 368 -30.20 38.85 4.15
CA PRO A 368 -30.25 40.28 4.50
C PRO A 368 -28.89 41.01 4.47
N ASN A 369 -27.81 40.24 4.55
CA ASN A 369 -26.42 40.69 4.54
C ASN A 369 -25.73 40.54 3.17
N GLY A 370 -26.51 40.30 2.11
CA GLY A 370 -25.99 40.10 0.75
C GLY A 370 -25.28 38.77 0.52
N ARG A 371 -25.27 37.86 1.51
CA ARG A 371 -24.62 36.55 1.39
C ARG A 371 -25.62 35.48 0.94
N PRO A 372 -25.20 34.49 0.14
CA PRO A 372 -26.03 33.34 -0.16
C PRO A 372 -26.41 32.58 1.12
N VAL A 373 -27.71 32.32 1.30
CA VAL A 373 -28.28 31.52 2.40
C VAL A 373 -29.15 30.43 1.78
N LEU A 374 -29.12 29.22 2.34
CA LEU A 374 -29.96 28.12 1.84
C LEU A 374 -31.46 28.47 1.95
N THR A 375 -32.20 28.18 0.88
CA THR A 375 -33.67 28.14 0.93
C THR A 375 -34.13 27.06 1.92
N PRO A 376 -35.36 27.13 2.48
CA PRO A 376 -35.91 26.04 3.28
C PRO A 376 -35.92 24.68 2.55
N ALA A 377 -36.23 24.70 1.25
CA ALA A 377 -36.21 23.50 0.39
C ALA A 377 -34.78 22.96 0.19
N GLY A 378 -33.81 23.84 -0.10
CA GLY A 378 -32.40 23.52 -0.22
C GLY A 378 -31.80 23.00 1.08
N ALA A 379 -32.18 23.57 2.22
CA ALA A 379 -31.79 23.11 3.55
C ALA A 379 -32.32 21.70 3.85
N GLN A 380 -33.58 21.42 3.50
CA GLN A 380 -34.17 20.08 3.67
C GLN A 380 -33.53 19.04 2.75
N LYS A 381 -33.24 19.41 1.50
CA LYS A 381 -32.51 18.57 0.52
C LYS A 381 -31.10 18.27 1.01
N LYS A 382 -30.36 19.29 1.47
CA LYS A 382 -29.02 19.15 2.07
C LYS A 382 -29.04 18.24 3.29
N TRP A 383 -29.95 18.47 4.23
CA TRP A 383 -30.10 17.62 5.43
C TRP A 383 -30.41 16.17 5.07
N SER A 384 -31.30 15.91 4.09
CA SER A 384 -31.62 14.56 3.65
C SER A 384 -30.44 13.85 2.99
N ARG A 385 -29.62 14.58 2.24
CA ARG A 385 -28.38 14.07 1.62
C ARG A 385 -27.34 13.76 2.68
N GLU A 386 -27.07 14.70 3.58
CA GLU A 386 -26.14 14.53 4.70
C GLU A 386 -26.52 13.34 5.59
N LYS A 387 -27.83 13.18 5.87
CA LYS A 387 -28.34 12.03 6.61
C LYS A 387 -28.05 10.70 5.89
N LYS A 388 -28.33 10.60 4.59
CA LYS A 388 -28.04 9.39 3.79
C LYS A 388 -26.54 9.07 3.75
N VAL A 389 -25.70 10.09 3.57
CA VAL A 389 -24.24 9.93 3.59
C VAL A 389 -23.77 9.44 4.96
N ALA A 390 -24.29 10.02 6.04
CA ALA A 390 -23.96 9.61 7.41
C ALA A 390 -24.41 8.17 7.70
N GLU A 391 -25.61 7.77 7.27
CA GLU A 391 -26.12 6.40 7.40
C GLU A 391 -25.24 5.40 6.64
N GLU A 392 -24.83 5.73 5.41
CA GLU A 392 -23.94 4.88 4.61
C GLU A 392 -22.54 4.77 5.23
N LYS A 393 -21.97 5.87 5.73
CA LYS A 393 -20.68 5.85 6.45
C LYS A 393 -20.76 5.03 7.73
N ALA A 394 -21.85 5.14 8.49
CA ALA A 394 -22.09 4.32 9.68
C ALA A 394 -22.17 2.83 9.32
N ARG A 395 -22.85 2.49 8.22
CA ARG A 395 -22.93 1.10 7.71
C ARG A 395 -21.57 0.56 7.31
N GLN A 396 -20.78 1.33 6.56
CA GLN A 396 -19.43 0.94 6.15
C GLN A 396 -18.49 0.77 7.36
N ARG A 397 -18.56 1.69 8.33
CA ARG A 397 -17.80 1.58 9.57
C ARG A 397 -18.20 0.34 10.36
N GLN A 398 -19.49 0.04 10.47
CA GLN A 398 -19.96 -1.16 11.17
C GLN A 398 -19.46 -2.44 10.50
N ALA A 399 -19.52 -2.52 9.17
CA ALA A 399 -19.00 -3.67 8.42
C ALA A 399 -17.49 -3.86 8.64
N ARG A 400 -16.71 -2.77 8.66
CA ARG A 400 -15.28 -2.79 9.00
C ARG A 400 -15.06 -3.31 10.42
N VAL A 401 -15.80 -2.80 11.41
CA VAL A 401 -15.70 -3.25 12.81
C VAL A 401 -16.04 -4.75 12.94
N ASP A 402 -17.04 -5.24 12.22
CA ASP A 402 -17.43 -6.66 12.26
C ASP A 402 -16.33 -7.58 11.68
N GLN A 403 -15.73 -7.16 10.56
CA GLN A 403 -14.59 -7.86 9.97
C GLN A 403 -13.38 -7.88 10.92
N LEU A 404 -13.01 -6.71 11.47
CA LEU A 404 -11.88 -6.60 12.39
C LEU A 404 -12.12 -7.35 13.70
N ALA A 405 -13.34 -7.38 14.21
CA ALA A 405 -13.69 -8.14 15.40
C ALA A 405 -13.50 -9.64 15.16
N THR A 406 -13.88 -10.13 13.98
CA THR A 406 -13.64 -11.52 13.57
C THR A 406 -12.15 -11.85 13.53
N ASN A 407 -11.34 -10.97 12.91
CA ASN A 407 -9.88 -11.13 12.86
C ASN A 407 -9.26 -11.14 14.26
N LEU A 408 -9.67 -10.20 15.10
CA LEU A 408 -9.18 -10.08 16.47
C LEU A 408 -9.57 -11.29 17.31
N ILE A 409 -10.82 -11.77 17.25
CA ILE A 409 -11.25 -12.98 17.95
C ILE A 409 -10.40 -14.18 17.52
N ASN A 410 -10.20 -14.38 16.22
CA ASN A 410 -9.38 -15.48 15.72
C ASN A 410 -7.95 -15.41 16.26
N LYS A 411 -7.39 -14.20 16.38
CA LYS A 411 -6.07 -14.00 16.95
C LYS A 411 -6.05 -14.29 18.46
N LEU A 412 -7.00 -13.75 19.23
CA LEU A 412 -7.08 -13.97 20.68
C LEU A 412 -7.35 -15.43 21.05
N ASN A 413 -8.04 -16.18 20.19
CA ASN A 413 -8.31 -17.61 20.40
C ASN A 413 -7.03 -18.45 20.55
N ILE A 414 -5.90 -18.02 19.99
CA ILE A 414 -4.59 -18.68 20.21
C ILE A 414 -4.26 -18.76 21.71
N TYR A 415 -4.55 -17.69 22.44
CA TYR A 415 -4.37 -17.64 23.88
C TYR A 415 -5.56 -18.27 24.61
N THR A 416 -6.80 -17.88 24.28
CA THR A 416 -7.96 -18.26 25.09
C THR A 416 -8.29 -19.75 25.05
N GLU A 417 -7.89 -20.47 24.00
CA GLU A 417 -8.10 -21.92 23.90
C GLU A 417 -6.94 -22.73 24.53
N ALA A 418 -5.77 -22.11 24.74
CA ALA A 418 -4.58 -22.78 25.26
C ALA A 418 -4.29 -22.47 26.75
N ALA A 419 -4.66 -21.28 27.21
CA ALA A 419 -4.36 -20.82 28.56
C ALA A 419 -5.17 -21.59 29.61
N LYS A 420 -4.50 -22.03 30.68
CA LYS A 420 -5.16 -22.71 31.81
C LYS A 420 -5.72 -21.75 32.86
N GLY A 421 -5.48 -20.45 32.69
CA GLY A 421 -5.93 -19.39 33.58
C GLY A 421 -5.44 -18.02 33.13
N LEU A 422 -5.88 -16.96 33.82
CA LEU A 422 -5.63 -15.55 33.46
C LEU A 422 -4.14 -15.15 33.44
N HIS A 423 -3.28 -15.90 34.13
CA HIS A 423 -1.86 -15.60 34.26
C HIS A 423 -1.00 -16.82 33.91
N ASP A 424 -1.38 -17.53 32.85
CA ASP A 424 -0.54 -18.59 32.30
C ASP A 424 0.71 -17.97 31.66
N GLU A 425 1.81 -17.89 32.41
CA GLU A 425 3.05 -17.23 31.99
C GLU A 425 3.65 -17.86 30.73
N MET A 426 3.54 -19.18 30.59
CA MET A 426 4.12 -19.90 29.45
C MET A 426 3.32 -19.62 28.18
N VAL A 427 1.99 -19.77 28.23
CA VAL A 427 1.12 -19.48 27.09
C VAL A 427 1.13 -17.99 26.78
N GLY A 428 1.13 -17.13 27.80
CA GLY A 428 1.19 -15.68 27.66
C GLY A 428 2.47 -15.18 27.00
N ALA A 429 3.64 -15.65 27.46
CA ALA A 429 4.92 -15.31 26.84
C ALA A 429 4.98 -15.78 25.38
N SER A 430 4.46 -16.98 25.11
CA SER A 430 4.43 -17.53 23.75
C SER A 430 3.52 -16.71 22.83
N PHE A 431 2.32 -16.39 23.29
CA PHE A 431 1.37 -15.57 22.55
C PHE A 431 1.90 -14.16 22.26
N LYS A 432 2.54 -13.54 23.26
CA LYS A 432 3.16 -12.22 23.12
C LYS A 432 4.27 -12.22 22.07
N GLU A 433 5.11 -13.25 22.05
CA GLU A 433 6.18 -13.37 21.05
C GLU A 433 5.62 -13.58 19.63
N ILE A 434 4.55 -14.36 19.48
CA ILE A 434 3.86 -14.49 18.19
C ILE A 434 3.36 -13.13 17.71
N CYS A 435 2.75 -12.34 18.59
CA CYS A 435 2.28 -11.00 18.23
C CYS A 435 3.43 -10.05 17.91
N ARG A 436 4.57 -10.17 18.61
CA ARG A 436 5.77 -9.36 18.37
C ARG A 436 6.37 -9.64 17.00
N LEU A 437 6.48 -10.91 16.59
CA LEU A 437 7.01 -11.28 15.27
C LEU A 437 6.13 -10.75 14.14
N GLU A 438 4.81 -10.87 14.26
CA GLU A 438 3.89 -10.30 13.27
C GLU A 438 3.96 -8.76 13.20
N ALA A 439 4.16 -8.11 14.35
CA ALA A 439 4.33 -6.66 14.40
C ALA A 439 5.69 -6.22 13.83
N ASP A 440 6.75 -7.00 14.04
CA ASP A 440 8.08 -6.75 13.44
C ASP A 440 8.01 -6.82 11.91
N ASP A 441 7.24 -7.76 11.36
CA ASP A 441 6.99 -7.86 9.91
C ASP A 441 6.21 -6.65 9.35
N LEU A 442 5.54 -5.85 10.19
CA LEU A 442 4.77 -4.67 9.78
C LEU A 442 5.52 -3.35 9.94
N LYS A 443 6.65 -3.33 10.65
CA LYS A 443 7.35 -2.08 11.02
C LYS A 443 7.90 -1.28 9.83
N ASP A 444 8.20 -1.97 8.73
CA ASP A 444 8.82 -1.40 7.53
C ASP A 444 7.78 -0.76 6.59
N GLU A 445 6.49 -0.86 6.87
CA GLU A 445 5.46 -0.11 6.14
C GLU A 445 5.52 1.40 6.47
N ASN A 446 4.94 2.22 5.60
CA ASN A 446 4.80 3.65 5.85
C ASN A 446 3.99 3.89 7.13
N TYR A 447 4.57 4.61 8.09
CA TYR A 447 4.03 4.80 9.45
C TYR A 447 3.78 3.49 10.24
N GLY A 448 4.45 2.39 9.87
CA GLY A 448 4.21 1.07 10.45
C GLY A 448 4.39 1.02 11.97
N VAL A 449 5.50 1.58 12.49
CA VAL A 449 5.76 1.65 13.94
C VAL A 449 4.69 2.50 14.65
N GLU A 450 4.36 3.65 14.09
CA GLU A 450 3.42 4.58 14.69
C GLU A 450 1.98 4.02 14.69
N LEU A 451 1.59 3.27 13.65
CA LEU A 451 0.34 2.51 13.62
C LEU A 451 0.32 1.41 14.68
N LEU A 452 1.37 0.58 14.76
CA LEU A 452 1.48 -0.48 15.77
C LEU A 452 1.39 0.09 17.18
N HIS A 453 2.03 1.22 17.45
CA HIS A 453 1.94 1.90 18.74
C HIS A 453 0.55 2.46 19.03
N ALA A 454 -0.14 3.03 18.04
CA ALA A 454 -1.51 3.53 18.20
C ALA A 454 -2.49 2.39 18.53
N ILE A 455 -2.37 1.27 17.80
CA ILE A 455 -3.16 0.05 18.03
C ILE A 455 -2.82 -0.53 19.41
N GLY A 456 -1.54 -0.66 19.73
CA GLY A 456 -1.06 -1.24 20.97
C GLY A 456 -1.50 -0.47 22.21
N LYS A 457 -1.44 0.87 22.17
CA LYS A 457 -2.00 1.74 23.23
C LYS A 457 -3.49 1.52 23.41
N THR A 458 -4.24 1.43 22.31
CA THR A 458 -5.70 1.20 22.35
C THR A 458 -6.04 -0.17 22.95
N TYR A 459 -5.30 -1.21 22.57
CA TYR A 459 -5.42 -2.56 23.13
C TYR A 459 -5.13 -2.60 24.63
N GLN A 460 -4.03 -1.98 25.08
CA GLN A 460 -3.73 -1.89 26.52
C GLN A 460 -4.81 -1.14 27.30
N ALA A 461 -5.29 -0.01 26.77
CA ALA A 461 -6.34 0.77 27.41
C ALA A 461 -7.64 -0.04 27.56
N LYS A 462 -8.11 -0.68 26.49
CA LYS A 462 -9.35 -1.48 26.51
C LYS A 462 -9.22 -2.77 27.35
N SER A 463 -8.06 -3.43 27.31
CA SER A 463 -7.74 -4.54 28.20
C SER A 463 -7.85 -4.12 29.67
N THR A 464 -7.14 -3.06 30.05
CA THR A 464 -7.10 -2.56 31.43
C THR A 464 -8.48 -2.11 31.90
N GLN A 465 -9.23 -1.39 31.04
CA GLN A 465 -10.58 -0.95 31.32
C GLN A 465 -11.50 -2.15 31.61
N HIS A 466 -11.43 -3.21 30.81
CA HIS A 466 -12.25 -4.40 30.99
C HIS A 466 -11.87 -5.15 32.27
N LEU A 467 -10.58 -5.36 32.53
CA LEU A 467 -10.09 -6.06 33.72
C LEU A 467 -10.33 -5.28 35.03
N ALA A 468 -10.31 -3.94 34.98
CA ALA A 468 -10.64 -3.09 36.13
C ALA A 468 -12.15 -3.07 36.45
N SER A 469 -13.01 -3.31 35.44
CA SER A 469 -14.47 -3.25 35.59
C SER A 469 -15.07 -4.34 36.51
N SER A 470 -14.26 -5.31 36.96
CA SER A 470 -14.62 -6.29 37.98
C SER A 470 -14.50 -5.81 39.44
N GLN A 471 -13.89 -4.65 39.72
CA GLN A 471 -13.51 -4.26 41.09
C GLN A 471 -14.38 -3.17 41.75
N PHE A 472 -15.37 -2.59 41.05
CA PHE A 472 -16.21 -1.50 41.58
C PHE A 472 -17.72 -1.69 41.28
N ALA A 473 -18.25 -2.84 41.66
CA ALA A 473 -19.56 -3.31 41.23
C ALA A 473 -20.83 -2.80 41.98
N PRO A 474 -20.85 -1.71 42.79
CA PRO A 474 -22.16 -1.13 43.12
C PRO A 474 -22.38 0.39 42.95
N LEU A 475 -21.51 1.15 42.27
CA LEU A 475 -21.78 2.59 41.99
C LEU A 475 -21.71 3.01 40.51
N GLY A 476 -21.55 2.07 39.57
CA GLY A 476 -21.22 2.37 38.16
C GLY A 476 -22.38 2.76 37.22
N TRP A 477 -23.62 2.91 37.71
CA TRP A 477 -24.80 3.02 36.84
C TRP A 477 -25.08 4.48 36.43
N PHE A 478 -24.41 5.45 37.08
CA PHE A 478 -24.60 6.89 36.87
C PHE A 478 -23.51 7.56 36.01
N HIS A 479 -22.54 6.82 35.45
CA HIS A 479 -21.50 7.41 34.59
C HIS A 479 -21.71 7.18 33.08
N GLY A 480 -22.87 6.64 32.68
CA GLY A 480 -23.26 6.42 31.28
C GLY A 480 -23.56 7.69 30.46
N ALA A 481 -23.43 8.89 31.04
CA ALA A 481 -23.73 10.16 30.36
C ALA A 481 -22.51 11.08 30.15
N LYS A 482 -21.30 10.72 30.64
CA LYS A 482 -20.10 11.55 30.45
C LYS A 482 -19.04 10.97 29.50
N SER A 483 -19.03 9.67 29.22
CA SER A 483 -18.13 9.09 28.20
C SER A 483 -18.63 9.27 26.77
N SER A 484 -19.94 9.41 26.57
CA SER A 484 -20.51 9.74 25.25
C SER A 484 -20.18 11.16 24.78
N PHE A 485 -19.69 12.03 25.67
CA PHE A 485 -19.34 13.41 25.32
C PHE A 485 -17.92 13.55 24.69
N SER A 486 -17.02 12.58 24.89
CA SER A 486 -15.72 12.56 24.19
C SER A 486 -15.79 11.84 22.84
N VAL A 487 -16.83 11.04 22.57
CA VAL A 487 -17.02 10.39 21.26
C VAL A 487 -17.46 11.37 20.18
N VAL A 488 -18.00 12.55 20.57
CA VAL A 488 -18.24 13.66 19.64
C VAL A 488 -16.95 14.42 19.29
N SER A 489 -15.85 14.27 20.06
CA SER A 489 -14.59 14.96 19.74
C SER A 489 -13.80 14.29 18.61
N ASP A 490 -14.00 12.99 18.37
CA ASP A 490 -13.27 12.25 17.31
C ASP A 490 -13.70 12.75 15.92
N THR A 491 -14.99 13.05 15.70
CA THR A 491 -15.49 13.69 14.46
C THR A 491 -15.13 15.17 14.37
N VAL A 492 -15.01 15.87 15.50
CA VAL A 492 -14.61 17.30 15.54
C VAL A 492 -13.11 17.46 15.24
N SER A 493 -12.28 16.48 15.58
CA SER A 493 -10.84 16.52 15.34
C SER A 493 -10.45 16.35 13.86
N THR A 494 -11.15 15.50 13.10
CA THR A 494 -10.97 15.38 11.64
C THR A 494 -11.46 16.64 10.91
N LEU A 495 -12.54 17.26 11.37
CA LEU A 495 -12.98 18.59 10.92
C LEU A 495 -11.94 19.68 11.23
N ARG A 496 -11.29 19.62 12.40
CA ARG A 496 -10.19 20.52 12.77
C ARG A 496 -8.96 20.28 11.91
N SER A 497 -8.60 19.04 11.61
CA SER A 497 -7.54 18.71 10.65
C SER A 497 -7.84 19.24 9.25
N ALA A 498 -9.10 19.18 8.80
CA ALA A 498 -9.53 19.77 7.53
C ALA A 498 -9.44 21.31 7.55
N MET A 499 -9.80 21.96 8.67
CA MET A 499 -9.62 23.41 8.85
C MET A 499 -8.14 23.82 8.90
N GLU A 500 -7.29 23.06 9.59
CA GLU A 500 -5.84 23.29 9.64
C GLU A 500 -5.21 23.12 8.26
N LEU A 501 -5.63 22.11 7.48
CA LEU A 501 -5.21 21.91 6.09
C LEU A 501 -5.66 23.08 5.21
N LYS A 502 -6.89 23.59 5.39
CA LYS A 502 -7.40 24.78 4.67
C LYS A 502 -6.54 26.02 4.95
N VAL A 503 -6.16 26.26 6.21
CA VAL A 503 -5.30 27.40 6.58
C VAL A 503 -3.91 27.28 5.94
N VAL A 504 -3.37 26.06 5.84
CA VAL A 504 -2.11 25.79 5.12
C VAL A 504 -2.25 26.13 3.63
N PHE A 505 -3.34 25.72 2.98
CA PHE A 505 -3.62 26.06 1.58
C PHE A 505 -3.84 27.56 1.35
N GLU A 506 -4.58 28.24 2.22
CA GLU A 506 -4.81 29.69 2.12
C GLU A 506 -3.50 30.49 2.28
N ARG A 507 -2.56 30.00 3.10
CA ARG A 507 -1.22 30.60 3.25
C ARG A 507 -0.39 30.45 1.98
N LEU A 508 -0.42 29.28 1.34
CA LEU A 508 0.27 29.06 0.06
C LEU A 508 -0.31 29.94 -1.05
N GLN A 509 -1.64 30.01 -1.15
CA GLN A 509 -2.31 30.83 -2.15
C GLN A 509 -1.99 32.32 -1.99
N LYS A 510 -1.95 32.83 -0.75
CA LYS A 510 -1.55 34.22 -0.48
C LYS A 510 -0.08 34.47 -0.80
N ALA A 511 0.79 33.48 -0.58
CA ALA A 511 2.21 33.59 -0.90
C ALA A 511 2.47 33.63 -2.41
N GLU A 512 1.79 32.79 -3.19
CA GLU A 512 1.81 32.83 -4.67
C GLU A 512 1.36 34.20 -5.21
N GLN A 513 0.29 34.76 -4.63
CA GLN A 513 -0.26 36.06 -5.05
C GLN A 513 0.60 37.26 -4.61
N SER A 514 1.44 37.10 -3.59
CA SER A 514 2.29 38.17 -3.05
C SER A 514 3.57 38.44 -3.84
N GLY A 515 3.84 37.68 -4.91
CA GLY A 515 5.05 37.86 -5.74
C GLY A 515 6.35 37.51 -4.99
N MET A 516 6.28 36.58 -4.04
CA MET A 516 7.40 36.11 -3.23
C MET A 516 8.51 35.51 -4.12
N SER A 517 9.77 35.55 -3.67
CA SER A 517 10.86 34.96 -4.44
C SER A 517 10.67 33.45 -4.61
N ALA A 518 11.13 32.88 -5.72
CA ALA A 518 10.92 31.46 -6.05
C ALA A 518 11.48 30.49 -4.98
N ASP A 519 12.57 30.88 -4.30
CA ASP A 519 13.17 30.09 -3.23
C ASP A 519 12.38 30.16 -1.91
N GLU A 520 11.81 31.33 -1.58
CA GLU A 520 10.94 31.49 -0.41
C GLU A 520 9.61 30.78 -0.62
N LEU A 521 9.04 30.85 -1.83
CA LEU A 521 7.84 30.12 -2.21
C LEU A 521 8.07 28.61 -2.10
N ARG A 522 9.21 28.11 -2.60
CA ARG A 522 9.57 26.68 -2.50
C ARG A 522 9.73 26.22 -1.05
N LYS A 523 10.37 27.01 -0.19
CA LYS A 523 10.49 26.68 1.25
C LYS A 523 9.13 26.67 1.93
N LEU A 524 8.26 27.63 1.59
CA LEU A 524 6.91 27.69 2.15
C LEU A 524 6.03 26.51 1.67
N GLU A 525 6.14 26.13 0.40
CA GLU A 525 5.51 24.93 -0.17
C GLU A 525 5.95 23.65 0.55
N GLU A 526 7.26 23.49 0.80
CA GLU A 526 7.80 22.35 1.56
C GLU A 526 7.27 22.31 2.99
N GLN A 527 7.30 23.45 3.70
CA GLN A 527 6.77 23.57 5.07
C GLN A 527 5.27 23.29 5.14
N ALA A 528 4.51 23.79 4.17
CA ALA A 528 3.08 23.56 4.07
C ALA A 528 2.75 22.10 3.75
N ALA A 529 3.51 21.45 2.86
CA ALA A 529 3.35 20.04 2.56
C ALA A 529 3.66 19.16 3.77
N GLU A 530 4.75 19.43 4.50
CA GLU A 530 5.10 18.70 5.72
C GLU A 530 4.02 18.90 6.80
N GLN A 531 3.57 20.14 7.01
CA GLN A 531 2.50 20.44 7.95
C GLN A 531 1.20 19.74 7.56
N GLY A 532 0.84 19.75 6.27
CA GLY A 532 -0.33 19.05 5.74
C GLY A 532 -0.26 17.55 5.97
N MET A 533 0.90 16.93 5.71
CA MET A 533 1.13 15.52 5.96
C MET A 533 1.01 15.13 7.42
N ARG A 534 1.61 15.91 8.33
CA ARG A 534 1.49 15.71 9.77
C ARG A 534 0.03 15.83 10.23
N THR A 535 -0.73 16.76 9.67
CA THR A 535 -2.15 16.96 9.99
C THR A 535 -3.03 15.81 9.48
N MET A 536 -2.77 15.32 8.27
CA MET A 536 -3.46 14.14 7.72
C MET A 536 -3.14 12.89 8.53
N TRP A 537 -1.88 12.67 8.89
CA TRP A 537 -1.47 11.56 9.75
C TRP A 537 -2.20 11.56 11.10
N LYS A 538 -2.36 12.72 11.75
CA LYS A 538 -3.16 12.83 12.97
C LYS A 538 -4.61 12.39 12.76
N GLY A 539 -5.21 12.75 11.61
CA GLY A 539 -6.55 12.31 11.24
C GLY A 539 -6.64 10.78 11.09
N VAL A 540 -5.71 10.19 10.35
CA VAL A 540 -5.62 8.72 10.16
C VAL A 540 -5.44 8.02 11.51
N LYS A 541 -4.53 8.49 12.35
CA LYS A 541 -4.29 7.91 13.68
C LYS A 541 -5.57 7.90 14.52
N LEU A 542 -6.32 9.00 14.53
CA LEU A 542 -7.57 9.10 15.29
C LEU A 542 -8.65 8.17 14.72
N GLU A 543 -8.75 8.07 13.39
CA GLU A 543 -9.65 7.11 12.72
C GLU A 543 -9.33 5.68 13.15
N VAL A 544 -8.05 5.28 13.08
CA VAL A 544 -7.56 3.96 13.48
C VAL A 544 -7.85 3.69 14.95
N GLU A 545 -7.46 4.58 15.86
CA GLU A 545 -7.72 4.42 17.30
C GLU A 545 -9.23 4.28 17.59
N SER A 546 -10.07 5.03 16.88
CA SER A 546 -11.52 5.00 17.03
C SER A 546 -12.12 3.65 16.56
N VAL A 547 -11.74 3.16 15.37
CA VAL A 547 -12.22 1.87 14.84
C VAL A 547 -11.73 0.69 15.69
N ILE A 548 -10.48 0.74 16.14
CA ILE A 548 -9.91 -0.28 17.01
C ILE A 548 -10.61 -0.30 18.37
N ARG A 549 -10.97 0.86 18.92
CA ARG A 549 -11.74 0.97 20.17
C ARG A 549 -13.10 0.28 20.05
N ASP A 550 -13.84 0.54 18.98
CA ASP A 550 -15.15 -0.08 18.70
C ASP A 550 -15.00 -1.60 18.51
N THR A 551 -13.94 -2.02 17.81
CA THR A 551 -13.61 -3.44 17.59
C THR A 551 -13.36 -4.16 18.91
N CYS A 552 -12.49 -3.61 19.77
CA CYS A 552 -12.22 -4.17 21.09
C CYS A 552 -13.47 -4.24 21.97
N GLU A 553 -14.31 -3.21 21.92
CA GLU A 553 -15.56 -3.18 22.66
C GLU A 553 -16.50 -4.30 22.24
N LYS A 554 -16.68 -4.51 20.92
CA LYS A 554 -17.46 -5.63 20.39
C LYS A 554 -16.92 -6.99 20.83
N VAL A 555 -15.59 -7.17 20.82
CA VAL A 555 -14.94 -8.44 21.20
C VAL A 555 -15.03 -8.75 22.70
N LEU A 556 -14.97 -7.71 23.54
CA LEU A 556 -14.94 -7.83 25.01
C LEU A 556 -16.33 -7.74 25.66
N SER A 557 -17.36 -7.30 24.95
CA SER A 557 -18.75 -7.19 25.46
C SER A 557 -19.68 -8.30 24.95
N ASP A 558 -19.12 -9.36 24.36
CA ASP A 558 -19.86 -10.50 23.81
C ASP A 558 -20.59 -11.27 24.92
N SER A 559 -21.88 -10.97 25.08
CA SER A 559 -22.74 -11.56 26.13
C SER A 559 -23.04 -13.04 25.92
N THR A 560 -22.67 -13.60 24.77
CA THR A 560 -22.83 -15.04 24.49
C THR A 560 -21.76 -15.89 25.18
N LEU A 561 -20.71 -15.27 25.71
CA LEU A 561 -19.58 -15.97 26.31
C LEU A 561 -19.55 -15.89 27.85
N PRO A 562 -19.02 -16.91 28.53
CA PRO A 562 -18.75 -16.84 29.96
C PRO A 562 -17.80 -15.70 30.29
N LYS A 563 -18.03 -15.05 31.44
CA LYS A 563 -17.20 -13.93 31.94
C LYS A 563 -15.70 -14.27 32.01
N GLU A 564 -15.38 -15.52 32.36
CA GLU A 564 -14.00 -16.01 32.38
C GLU A 564 -13.34 -15.97 31.00
N LYS A 565 -14.06 -16.35 29.94
CA LYS A 565 -13.56 -16.29 28.56
C LYS A 565 -13.37 -14.84 28.10
N LEU A 566 -14.24 -13.93 28.52
CA LEU A 566 -14.08 -12.49 28.27
C LEU A 566 -12.84 -11.91 28.98
N HIS A 567 -12.58 -12.32 30.22
CA HIS A 567 -11.35 -11.92 30.92
C HIS A 567 -10.08 -12.48 30.24
N LEU A 568 -10.10 -13.74 29.76
CA LEU A 568 -8.99 -14.31 28.98
C LEU A 568 -8.75 -13.52 27.68
N ARG A 569 -9.82 -13.11 26.99
CA ARG A 569 -9.71 -12.22 25.81
C ARG A 569 -9.07 -10.87 26.18
N ALA A 570 -9.47 -10.28 27.30
CA ALA A 570 -8.89 -9.01 27.75
C ALA A 570 -7.39 -9.15 28.07
N VAL A 571 -6.98 -10.21 28.78
CA VAL A 571 -5.55 -10.49 29.04
C VAL A 571 -4.78 -10.66 27.74
N ALA A 572 -5.27 -11.49 26.82
CA ALA A 572 -4.64 -11.68 25.51
C ALA A 572 -4.51 -10.37 24.73
N LEU A 573 -5.55 -9.53 24.76
CA LEU A 573 -5.54 -8.22 24.13
C LEU A 573 -4.44 -7.32 24.74
N GLY A 574 -4.29 -7.33 26.06
CA GLY A 574 -3.22 -6.62 26.76
C GLY A 574 -1.82 -7.08 26.35
N LEU A 575 -1.60 -8.39 26.26
CA LEU A 575 -0.33 -8.98 25.82
C LEU A 575 0.02 -8.61 24.37
N MET A 576 -0.97 -8.61 23.49
CA MET A 576 -0.80 -8.16 22.10
C MET A 576 -0.47 -6.67 22.04
N GLY A 577 -1.16 -5.85 22.82
CA GLY A 577 -0.88 -4.42 22.91
C GLY A 577 0.54 -4.14 23.41
N GLU A 578 1.00 -4.88 24.41
CA GLU A 578 2.37 -4.81 24.90
C GLU A 578 3.39 -5.22 23.82
N ALA A 579 3.14 -6.31 23.08
CA ALA A 579 4.02 -6.72 21.98
C ALA A 579 4.17 -5.63 20.92
N PHE A 580 3.07 -5.00 20.50
CA PHE A 580 3.10 -3.95 19.46
C PHE A 580 3.88 -2.71 19.91
N LEU A 581 3.82 -2.37 21.20
CA LEU A 581 4.56 -1.24 21.76
C LEU A 581 6.06 -1.46 21.87
N THR A 582 6.53 -2.71 21.75
CA THR A 582 7.97 -3.02 21.76
C THR A 582 8.64 -2.88 20.40
N ILE A 583 7.89 -2.62 19.33
CA ILE A 583 8.42 -2.49 17.97
C ILE A 583 9.01 -1.10 17.74
N HIS A 584 10.22 -1.06 17.17
CA HIS A 584 10.96 0.15 16.81
C HIS A 584 11.75 -0.10 15.52
N LYS A 585 12.11 0.94 14.76
CA LYS A 585 13.01 0.80 13.59
C LYS A 585 14.46 0.59 14.05
N GLU A 586 15.20 -0.26 13.34
CA GLU A 586 16.63 -0.48 13.63
C GLU A 586 17.42 0.81 13.39
N GLY A 587 18.08 1.33 14.43
CA GLY A 587 18.90 2.55 14.36
C GLY A 587 18.23 3.85 14.83
N GLU A 588 16.93 3.83 15.13
CA GLU A 588 16.24 4.97 15.76
C GLU A 588 16.28 4.83 17.28
N THR A 589 17.29 5.42 17.93
CA THR A 589 17.15 5.82 19.34
C THR A 589 16.15 6.97 19.39
N HIS A 590 15.04 6.79 20.12
CA HIS A 590 14.05 7.85 20.38
C HIS A 590 14.74 9.14 20.87
N GLN A 591 14.92 10.10 19.97
CA GLN A 591 14.92 11.50 20.35
C GLN A 591 13.44 11.91 20.27
N GLU A 592 12.78 11.99 21.42
CA GLU A 592 11.47 12.63 21.49
C GLU A 592 11.63 14.09 21.05
N ASP A 593 11.38 14.37 19.77
CA ASP A 593 11.20 15.73 19.27
C ASP A 593 9.85 16.27 19.77
N PHE A 594 9.79 16.53 21.08
CA PHE A 594 8.96 17.62 21.59
C PHE A 594 9.67 18.92 21.22
N VAL A 595 9.29 19.52 20.10
CA VAL A 595 9.51 20.96 19.92
C VAL A 595 8.68 21.68 20.99
N ARG A 596 9.31 21.94 22.12
CA ARG A 596 8.76 22.70 23.22
C ARG A 596 8.67 24.16 22.74
N VAL A 597 7.47 24.58 22.34
CA VAL A 597 7.23 26.00 22.04
C VAL A 597 7.35 26.76 23.36
N GLU A 598 8.48 27.44 23.56
CA GLU A 598 8.68 28.33 24.68
C GLU A 598 7.68 29.49 24.57
N THR A 599 6.70 29.51 25.48
CA THR A 599 5.82 30.66 25.66
C THR A 599 6.39 31.52 26.79
N PRO A 600 6.12 32.83 26.85
CA PRO A 600 6.51 33.66 27.99
C PRO A 600 6.01 33.09 29.33
N ALA A 601 4.87 32.40 29.32
CA ALA A 601 4.30 31.70 30.47
C ALA A 601 5.09 30.45 30.89
N SER A 602 5.77 29.76 29.97
CA SER A 602 6.64 28.62 30.31
C SER A 602 7.94 29.07 30.97
N LYS A 603 8.52 30.20 30.54
CA LYS A 603 9.72 30.78 31.16
C LYS A 603 9.49 31.25 32.61
N GLN A 604 8.30 31.78 32.91
CA GLN A 604 7.93 32.16 34.29
C GLN A 604 7.74 30.95 35.23
N ARG A 605 7.29 29.80 34.71
CA ARG A 605 7.14 28.55 35.48
C ARG A 605 8.45 27.83 35.75
N GLU A 606 9.44 27.97 34.87
CA GLU A 606 10.76 27.36 35.06
C GLU A 606 11.65 28.15 36.02
N ALA A 607 11.55 29.49 36.01
CA ALA A 607 12.23 30.34 36.97
C ALA A 607 11.79 30.09 38.43
N SER A 608 10.61 29.51 38.64
CA SER A 608 10.06 29.19 39.96
C SER A 608 10.43 27.79 40.48
N ASN A 609 10.95 26.90 39.62
CA ASN A 609 11.27 25.50 39.97
C ASN A 609 12.78 25.20 40.06
N ALA A 610 13.66 26.19 39.88
CA ALA A 610 15.11 26.00 39.87
C ALA A 610 15.77 25.83 41.27
N THR A 611 15.00 25.52 42.31
CA THR A 611 15.51 25.38 43.68
C THR A 611 15.11 24.05 44.30
N THR A 612 15.67 22.92 43.84
CA THR A 612 15.79 21.70 44.65
C THR A 612 16.85 20.73 44.11
N GLN A 613 17.58 20.09 45.02
CA GLN A 613 18.89 19.42 44.88
C GLN A 613 18.90 18.13 44.02
N ALA A 614 20.08 17.82 43.45
CA ALA A 614 20.38 16.63 42.66
C ALA A 614 20.55 15.33 43.51
N PRO A 615 20.20 14.14 42.98
CA PRO A 615 20.41 12.86 43.67
C PRO A 615 21.82 12.27 43.45
N PRO A 616 22.31 11.36 44.33
CA PRO A 616 23.68 10.84 44.32
C PRO A 616 23.91 9.70 43.29
N PRO A 617 25.17 9.38 42.95
CA PRO A 617 25.51 8.43 41.89
C PRO A 617 25.39 6.95 42.32
N ILE A 618 25.01 6.10 41.37
CA ILE A 618 24.79 4.65 41.51
C ILE A 618 26.11 3.89 41.26
N PRO A 619 26.48 2.88 42.07
CA PRO A 619 27.71 2.08 41.88
C PRO A 619 27.58 1.02 40.77
N PRO A 620 28.70 0.57 40.16
CA PRO A 620 28.68 -0.39 39.05
C PRO A 620 28.40 -1.84 39.52
N ARG A 621 27.74 -2.61 38.65
CA ARG A 621 27.28 -3.98 38.88
C ARG A 621 28.37 -5.02 38.56
N PRO A 622 28.50 -6.13 39.32
CA PRO A 622 29.51 -7.15 39.03
C PRO A 622 29.11 -8.04 37.84
N GLU A 623 30.13 -8.49 37.10
CA GLU A 623 30.01 -9.37 35.93
C GLU A 623 29.60 -10.79 36.33
N ASP A 624 28.59 -11.35 35.65
CA ASP A 624 28.03 -12.66 35.95
C ASP A 624 28.16 -13.58 34.72
N THR A 625 28.85 -14.71 34.88
CA THR A 625 29.29 -15.65 33.83
C THR A 625 28.19 -16.62 33.36
N THR A 626 26.92 -16.23 33.44
CA THR A 626 25.75 -17.11 33.18
C THR A 626 25.00 -16.83 31.86
N THR A 627 25.46 -15.85 31.06
CA THR A 627 24.79 -15.38 29.83
C THR A 627 24.76 -16.42 28.70
N ALA A 628 25.85 -17.16 28.47
CA ALA A 628 25.95 -18.08 27.33
C ALA A 628 24.96 -19.25 27.38
N THR A 629 24.71 -19.80 28.57
CA THR A 629 23.76 -20.91 28.76
C THR A 629 22.30 -20.44 28.64
N ARG A 630 22.04 -19.20 29.07
CA ARG A 630 20.72 -18.57 29.01
C ARG A 630 20.35 -18.21 27.57
N ASP A 631 21.30 -17.72 26.78
CA ASP A 631 21.10 -17.39 25.37
C ASP A 631 20.83 -18.63 24.51
N ALA A 632 21.48 -19.77 24.81
CA ALA A 632 21.25 -21.03 24.12
C ALA A 632 19.84 -21.60 24.40
N GLN A 633 19.40 -21.60 25.67
CA GLN A 633 18.05 -22.03 26.07
C GLN A 633 16.97 -21.10 25.49
N GLN A 634 17.27 -19.81 25.36
CA GLN A 634 16.35 -18.84 24.79
C GLN A 634 16.19 -19.04 23.28
N LYS A 635 17.26 -19.38 22.56
CA LYS A 635 17.22 -19.74 21.13
C LYS A 635 16.40 -20.99 20.84
N GLU A 636 16.58 -22.03 21.65
CA GLU A 636 15.84 -23.29 21.51
C GLU A 636 14.32 -23.10 21.79
N LYS A 637 13.99 -22.27 22.78
CA LYS A 637 12.62 -21.87 23.07
C LYS A 637 11.99 -21.08 21.93
N GLU A 638 12.76 -20.17 21.31
CA GLU A 638 12.31 -19.35 20.17
C GLU A 638 12.05 -20.20 18.91
N GLU A 639 12.90 -21.19 18.61
CA GLU A 639 12.70 -22.13 17.51
C GLU A 639 11.46 -23.02 17.71
N THR A 640 11.26 -23.49 18.93
CA THR A 640 10.08 -24.29 19.31
C THR A 640 8.78 -23.48 19.13
N LEU A 641 8.82 -22.20 19.49
CA LEU A 641 7.69 -21.28 19.31
C LEU A 641 7.39 -20.98 17.84
N LYS A 642 8.44 -20.77 17.02
CA LYS A 642 8.29 -20.61 15.56
C LYS A 642 7.74 -21.87 14.90
N ALA A 643 8.04 -23.06 15.42
CA ALA A 643 7.45 -24.31 14.96
C ALA A 643 5.96 -24.43 15.33
N ALA A 644 5.59 -24.09 16.57
CA ALA A 644 4.21 -24.06 17.02
C ALA A 644 3.36 -23.04 16.23
N TYR A 645 3.92 -21.87 15.92
CA TYR A 645 3.28 -20.87 15.07
C TYR A 645 3.05 -21.38 13.65
N ARG A 646 4.05 -22.04 13.03
CA ARG A 646 3.91 -22.67 11.71
C ARG A 646 2.80 -23.74 11.70
N ALA A 647 2.68 -24.52 12.78
CA ALA A 647 1.62 -25.51 12.93
C ALA A 647 0.23 -24.86 13.10
N TYR A 648 0.13 -23.76 13.85
CA TYR A 648 -1.10 -22.98 13.98
C TYR A 648 -1.54 -22.35 12.64
N GLU A 649 -0.61 -21.71 11.92
CA GLU A 649 -0.84 -21.18 10.56
C GLU A 649 -1.29 -22.27 9.58
N SER A 650 -0.72 -23.48 9.68
CA SER A 650 -1.13 -24.65 8.88
C SER A 650 -2.58 -25.07 9.17
N LYS A 651 -2.95 -25.16 10.47
CA LYS A 651 -4.33 -25.48 10.89
C LYS A 651 -5.33 -24.39 10.51
N ARG A 652 -4.97 -23.11 10.67
CA ARG A 652 -5.77 -21.95 10.23
C ARG A 652 -6.02 -21.96 8.72
N ARG A 653 -5.08 -22.48 7.91
CA ARG A 653 -5.20 -22.62 6.45
C ARG A 653 -5.97 -23.87 6.00
N GLY A 654 -6.55 -24.64 6.93
CA GLY A 654 -7.43 -25.77 6.63
C GLY A 654 -6.76 -26.90 5.84
N ASN A 655 -5.46 -27.15 6.03
CA ASN A 655 -4.82 -28.38 5.56
C ASN A 655 -4.55 -29.28 6.79
N PRO A 656 -4.98 -30.56 6.78
CA PRO A 656 -4.57 -31.52 7.80
C PRO A 656 -3.05 -31.70 7.83
#